data_AF-A0A3C0YR98-F1
#
_entry.id   AF-A0A3C0YR98-F1
#
_cell.length_a   1.000
_cell.length_b   1.000
_cell.length_c   1.000
_cell.angle_alpha   90.00
_cell.angle_beta   90.00
_cell.angle_gamma   90.00
#
_symmetry.space_group_name_H-M   'P 1'
#
loop_
_entity.id
_entity.type
_entity.pdbx_description
1 polymer ?
#
loop_
_entity_poly.entity_id
_entity_poly.type
_entity_poly.pdbx_seq_one_letter_code
_entity_poly.pdbx_strand_id
1 'polypeptide(L)'
;MRRLILCLLIAVNITSGNAFAYWSGSLGTKHEEIAEYLLEYPTIAPYIAELVRYYNIDVDDIVATADSEPDPHHGWAFIDSSGNLTDTPVTSYSIGMILHAAADGSVASKHEPAILENDWAHHIWEATAEILSLPSLSYTADVLMGSYSKKMDDIYAQQIDLGNRYKDWYEDQIFPTSAPHNQISEGLDNSLQMGEAALKEFFDDHEILCPSYIVADWRFDEDSGQYAYTSKGKISIDLQLGSSIGTDTSDPEWADGFYRTGAIRTKKYSANGASNYVRNFSDKLTAYECGKLAPSGSYTIEVIFSPASFPNYSTYDSDHPMCLLKCTDVSDGGECQYVLSLLNNSFMHRCVRFYANHADGTSTSFVYDIQAVGITITPGKWYYVCVTFDSTNNEMTTMVRDLQTGVRYVGVTTSKPLVGWTANPDPVFIIGSEYTGSGGRCFDGRIDRVRLSNTRLSYARRLYLYPTLAYWTFDENTGQITANTNGATDANLQFGSMTSVDNSDPTWSTGLSGSCMKGNKYTANNISVYSMNSDWALKDTELISPGNSYAIEMIINPTSWPMSATYDANHPMGLLRYYDSADGKTRYLIRLLNSSSLKRCVSFYAIHSDGTSTSYTFNAQNAGVTITPGNWYYIGVIYNDYPAGAGTLELIVRDMTTGYTVSGSTTSKPLMAMSDDPNPKFTVGSEYLSGGRCFDGKIDELRISDMAIADSARLYGGLKVGDWGLFKADFNSDGYVDDEDLYYIAHYWLKASPSAMERLDTDNFINMKDYAGFLNEWLKCSDPANGNCTHILY
;
A
#
# COMPACT_ATOMS: atom_id res chain seq x y z
N MET A 1 8.99 -40.13 0.54
CA MET A 1 8.66 -41.09 -0.54
C MET A 1 7.79 -40.50 -1.65
N ARG A 2 6.57 -39.97 -1.42
CA ARG A 2 5.78 -39.36 -2.53
C ARG A 2 6.47 -38.17 -3.25
N ARG A 3 7.29 -37.38 -2.55
CA ARG A 3 8.14 -36.34 -3.18
C ARG A 3 9.32 -36.88 -4.03
N LEU A 4 9.65 -38.18 -3.97
CA LEU A 4 10.75 -38.76 -4.76
C LEU A 4 10.27 -39.39 -6.09
N ILE A 5 8.96 -39.61 -6.23
CA ILE A 5 8.36 -40.23 -7.42
C ILE A 5 7.99 -39.16 -8.46
N LEU A 6 7.67 -37.93 -8.02
CA LEU A 6 7.41 -36.82 -8.94
C LEU A 6 8.71 -36.36 -9.66
N CYS A 7 9.82 -36.25 -8.91
CA CYS A 7 11.13 -35.93 -9.50
C CYS A 7 11.64 -37.01 -10.48
N LEU A 8 11.24 -38.27 -10.33
CA LEU A 8 11.65 -39.35 -11.25
C LEU A 8 10.77 -39.47 -12.50
N LEU A 9 9.56 -38.90 -12.52
CA LEU A 9 8.71 -38.87 -13.71
C LEU A 9 9.02 -37.66 -14.61
N ILE A 10 9.49 -36.55 -14.02
CA ILE A 10 9.98 -35.39 -14.77
C ILE A 10 11.38 -35.69 -15.35
N ALA A 11 12.28 -36.29 -14.56
CA ALA A 11 13.66 -36.59 -15.00
C ALA A 11 13.81 -37.73 -16.04
N VAL A 12 12.72 -38.33 -16.53
CA VAL A 12 12.76 -39.47 -17.49
C VAL A 12 12.13 -39.13 -18.85
N ASN A 13 11.45 -37.99 -18.99
CA ASN A 13 11.05 -37.45 -20.30
C ASN A 13 11.93 -36.26 -20.76
N ILE A 14 12.83 -35.76 -19.92
CA ILE A 14 13.79 -34.69 -20.28
C ILE A 14 15.17 -35.31 -20.57
N THR A 15 15.24 -36.15 -21.62
CA THR A 15 16.51 -36.66 -22.16
C THR A 15 16.58 -36.63 -23.69
N SER A 16 16.12 -35.54 -24.32
CA SER A 16 16.58 -35.08 -25.64
C SER A 16 15.92 -33.74 -25.99
N GLY A 17 16.61 -32.62 -25.78
CA GLY A 17 16.07 -31.29 -26.10
C GLY A 17 16.86 -30.18 -25.41
N ASN A 18 18.02 -29.84 -25.96
CA ASN A 18 18.66 -28.56 -25.65
C ASN A 18 18.05 -27.54 -26.62
N ALA A 19 17.39 -26.49 -26.12
CA ALA A 19 17.04 -25.35 -26.95
C ALA A 19 18.33 -24.58 -27.27
N PHE A 20 18.54 -24.25 -28.55
CA PHE A 20 19.68 -23.49 -29.05
C PHE A 20 19.14 -22.30 -29.84
N ALA A 21 19.68 -21.10 -29.57
CA ALA A 21 19.47 -19.95 -30.45
C ALA A 21 20.17 -20.18 -31.79
N TYR A 22 19.53 -19.77 -32.88
CA TYR A 22 20.11 -19.65 -34.21
C TYR A 22 20.05 -18.18 -34.65
N TRP A 23 20.72 -17.82 -35.76
CA TRP A 23 20.83 -16.45 -36.24
C TRP A 23 20.18 -16.28 -37.63
N SER A 24 19.06 -15.56 -37.69
CA SER A 24 18.45 -15.03 -38.90
C SER A 24 18.95 -13.59 -39.16
N GLY A 25 19.61 -13.38 -40.31
CA GLY A 25 20.33 -12.12 -40.61
C GLY A 25 19.44 -10.92 -41.00
N SER A 26 18.20 -10.85 -40.53
CA SER A 26 17.19 -9.83 -40.91
C SER A 26 16.77 -9.00 -39.71
N LEU A 27 16.99 -7.68 -39.80
CA LEU A 27 16.54 -6.70 -38.80
C LEU A 27 15.02 -6.45 -38.93
N GLY A 28 14.30 -6.50 -37.80
CA GLY A 28 12.86 -6.25 -37.69
C GLY A 28 12.03 -7.53 -37.75
N THR A 29 12.17 -8.40 -36.74
CA THR A 29 11.53 -9.72 -36.70
C THR A 29 10.21 -9.71 -35.92
N LYS A 30 9.46 -10.82 -35.94
CA LYS A 30 8.21 -10.94 -35.15
C LYS A 30 8.43 -10.84 -33.63
N HIS A 31 9.66 -11.02 -33.14
CA HIS A 31 9.99 -10.87 -31.73
C HIS A 31 9.81 -9.41 -31.25
N GLU A 32 10.16 -8.43 -32.08
CA GLU A 32 9.90 -6.99 -31.85
C GLU A 32 8.39 -6.75 -31.70
N GLU A 33 7.59 -7.16 -32.70
CA GLU A 33 6.12 -6.99 -32.67
C GLU A 33 5.46 -7.69 -31.46
N ILE A 34 5.91 -8.89 -31.08
CA ILE A 34 5.41 -9.65 -29.92
C ILE A 34 5.79 -8.95 -28.61
N ALA A 35 7.00 -8.40 -28.52
CA ALA A 35 7.48 -7.69 -27.34
C ALA A 35 6.70 -6.39 -27.13
N GLU A 36 6.60 -5.54 -28.15
CA GLU A 36 5.77 -4.32 -28.12
C GLU A 36 4.33 -4.65 -27.70
N TYR A 37 3.72 -5.65 -28.35
CA TYR A 37 2.35 -6.07 -28.07
C TYR A 37 2.14 -6.52 -26.61
N LEU A 38 3.06 -7.31 -26.05
CA LEU A 38 2.96 -7.80 -24.68
C LEU A 38 3.24 -6.71 -23.64
N LEU A 39 4.12 -5.74 -23.93
CA LEU A 39 4.43 -4.64 -23.02
C LEU A 39 3.28 -3.62 -22.93
N GLU A 40 2.55 -3.40 -24.03
CA GLU A 40 1.31 -2.61 -24.05
C GLU A 40 0.08 -3.39 -23.54
N TYR A 41 0.18 -4.71 -23.34
CA TYR A 41 -0.97 -5.54 -23.00
C TYR A 41 -1.60 -5.12 -21.64
N PRO A 42 -2.93 -4.93 -21.52
CA PRO A 42 -3.53 -4.28 -20.34
C PRO A 42 -3.27 -4.91 -18.98
N THR A 43 -2.86 -6.18 -18.93
CA THR A 43 -2.51 -6.90 -17.69
C THR A 43 -1.01 -6.88 -17.35
N ILE A 44 -0.17 -6.42 -18.29
CA ILE A 44 1.30 -6.29 -18.19
C ILE A 44 1.69 -4.82 -18.10
N ALA A 45 1.05 -3.94 -18.87
CA ALA A 45 1.30 -2.50 -18.89
C ALA A 45 1.35 -1.83 -17.50
N PRO A 46 0.54 -2.21 -16.49
CA PRO A 46 0.68 -1.66 -15.13
C PRO A 46 2.03 -2.00 -14.46
N TYR A 47 2.57 -3.20 -14.70
CA TYR A 47 3.90 -3.58 -14.24
C TYR A 47 4.98 -2.77 -14.94
N ILE A 48 4.88 -2.63 -16.27
CA ILE A 48 5.83 -1.85 -17.07
C ILE A 48 5.79 -0.37 -16.66
N ALA A 49 4.61 0.20 -16.39
CA ALA A 49 4.47 1.56 -15.88
C ALA A 49 5.12 1.72 -14.48
N GLU A 50 4.96 0.76 -13.56
CA GLU A 50 5.64 0.81 -12.24
C GLU A 50 7.16 0.62 -12.39
N LEU A 51 7.63 -0.17 -13.37
CA LEU A 51 9.04 -0.42 -13.66
C LEU A 51 9.76 0.74 -14.36
N VAL A 52 9.18 1.33 -15.42
CA VAL A 52 9.70 2.53 -16.08
C VAL A 52 9.80 3.67 -15.06
N ARG A 53 8.75 3.89 -14.27
CA ARG A 53 8.67 4.99 -13.30
C ARG A 53 9.63 4.84 -12.13
N TYR A 54 9.69 3.67 -11.46
CA TYR A 54 10.43 3.53 -10.20
C TYR A 54 11.75 2.75 -10.31
N TYR A 55 11.99 2.02 -11.40
CA TYR A 55 13.18 1.18 -11.61
C TYR A 55 14.05 1.64 -12.78
N ASN A 56 13.69 2.74 -13.47
CA ASN A 56 14.42 3.28 -14.64
C ASN A 56 14.66 2.19 -15.71
N ILE A 57 13.63 1.39 -15.96
CA ILE A 57 13.61 0.38 -17.02
C ILE A 57 13.32 1.09 -18.34
N ASP A 58 14.18 0.90 -19.33
CA ASP A 58 13.96 1.37 -20.69
C ASP A 58 13.21 0.29 -21.48
N VAL A 59 12.13 0.68 -22.16
CA VAL A 59 11.26 -0.18 -22.97
C VAL A 59 11.93 -0.50 -24.31
N ASP A 60 12.65 0.45 -24.89
CA ASP A 60 13.35 0.24 -26.16
C ASP A 60 14.47 -0.80 -25.97
N ASP A 61 15.17 -0.78 -24.83
CA ASP A 61 16.15 -1.82 -24.47
C ASP A 61 15.50 -3.20 -24.21
N ILE A 62 14.27 -3.26 -23.72
CA ILE A 62 13.52 -4.53 -23.58
C ILE A 62 13.24 -5.10 -24.98
N VAL A 63 12.68 -4.29 -25.87
CA VAL A 63 12.30 -4.69 -27.23
C VAL A 63 13.56 -5.06 -28.04
N ALA A 64 14.62 -4.26 -27.98
CA ALA A 64 15.89 -4.57 -28.63
C ALA A 64 16.58 -5.83 -28.07
N THR A 65 16.40 -6.14 -26.78
CA THR A 65 16.85 -7.43 -26.22
C THR A 65 15.96 -8.58 -26.71
N ALA A 66 14.65 -8.37 -26.83
CA ALA A 66 13.70 -9.39 -27.30
C ALA A 66 13.92 -9.75 -28.79
N ASP A 67 14.27 -8.78 -29.64
CA ASP A 67 14.67 -8.98 -31.05
C ASP A 67 16.12 -9.53 -31.18
N SER A 68 16.91 -9.56 -30.10
CA SER A 68 18.30 -10.03 -30.16
C SER A 68 18.44 -11.55 -30.06
N GLU A 69 18.70 -12.20 -31.20
CA GLU A 69 19.29 -13.53 -31.24
C GLU A 69 20.78 -13.45 -30.84
N PRO A 70 21.22 -14.12 -29.76
CA PRO A 70 22.60 -14.03 -29.30
C PRO A 70 23.50 -15.00 -30.07
N ASP A 71 24.79 -14.66 -30.11
CA ASP A 71 25.83 -15.59 -30.56
C ASP A 71 25.74 -16.91 -29.77
N PRO A 72 25.66 -18.09 -30.42
CA PRO A 72 25.59 -19.41 -29.76
C PRO A 72 26.78 -19.72 -28.82
N HIS A 73 27.83 -18.89 -28.78
CA HIS A 73 28.89 -18.94 -27.78
C HIS A 73 28.56 -18.31 -26.41
N HIS A 74 27.50 -17.50 -26.29
CA HIS A 74 27.09 -16.80 -25.07
C HIS A 74 25.76 -17.35 -24.51
N GLY A 75 25.66 -18.68 -24.43
CA GLY A 75 24.42 -19.40 -24.11
C GLY A 75 23.62 -18.79 -22.95
N TRP A 76 22.33 -18.55 -23.23
CA TRP A 76 21.36 -17.98 -22.30
C TRP A 76 21.40 -18.64 -20.91
N ALA A 77 21.38 -17.84 -19.85
CA ALA A 77 21.24 -18.36 -18.50
C ALA A 77 19.80 -18.90 -18.32
N PHE A 78 19.68 -20.22 -18.18
CA PHE A 78 18.44 -20.98 -18.22
C PHE A 78 17.31 -20.40 -17.35
N ILE A 79 16.13 -20.24 -17.95
CA ILE A 79 14.84 -20.30 -17.24
C ILE A 79 14.27 -21.70 -17.48
N ASP A 80 14.73 -22.70 -16.69
CA ASP A 80 14.25 -24.09 -16.77
C ASP A 80 13.25 -24.46 -15.66
N SER A 81 13.03 -23.54 -14.71
CA SER A 81 12.13 -23.71 -13.58
C SER A 81 11.68 -22.36 -13.04
N SER A 82 10.55 -22.33 -12.31
CA SER A 82 10.08 -21.11 -11.64
C SER A 82 11.11 -20.54 -10.64
N GLY A 83 11.99 -21.39 -10.09
CA GLY A 83 13.04 -20.93 -9.16
C GLY A 83 14.11 -20.06 -9.83
N ASN A 84 14.32 -20.18 -11.13
CA ASN A 84 15.31 -19.37 -11.85
C ASN A 84 14.77 -17.96 -12.10
N LEU A 85 13.44 -17.79 -12.22
CA LEU A 85 12.79 -16.48 -12.33
C LEU A 85 12.93 -15.68 -11.04
N THR A 86 12.76 -16.32 -9.88
CA THR A 86 12.81 -15.67 -8.55
C THR A 86 14.19 -15.09 -8.22
N ASP A 87 15.27 -15.68 -8.74
CA ASP A 87 16.66 -15.21 -8.53
C ASP A 87 17.18 -14.27 -9.65
N THR A 88 16.40 -14.03 -10.72
CA THR A 88 16.81 -13.21 -11.87
C THR A 88 16.57 -11.71 -11.58
N PRO A 89 17.57 -10.82 -11.70
CA PRO A 89 17.40 -9.41 -11.38
C PRO A 89 16.44 -8.69 -12.33
N VAL A 90 15.67 -7.73 -11.82
CA VAL A 90 14.74 -6.91 -12.61
C VAL A 90 15.52 -5.87 -13.42
N THR A 91 15.71 -6.13 -14.71
CA THR A 91 16.42 -5.26 -15.67
C THR A 91 15.75 -5.32 -17.04
N SER A 92 15.94 -4.31 -17.91
CA SER A 92 15.42 -4.34 -19.29
C SER A 92 15.88 -5.59 -20.04
N TYR A 93 17.15 -5.97 -19.88
CA TYR A 93 17.71 -7.20 -20.41
C TYR A 93 16.92 -8.44 -19.93
N SER A 94 16.76 -8.61 -18.61
CA SER A 94 16.04 -9.77 -18.04
C SER A 94 14.57 -9.86 -18.45
N ILE A 95 13.92 -8.74 -18.76
CA ILE A 95 12.53 -8.73 -19.24
C ILE A 95 12.48 -9.07 -20.74
N GLY A 96 13.36 -8.48 -21.55
CA GLY A 96 13.49 -8.81 -22.98
C GLY A 96 13.88 -10.27 -23.20
N MET A 97 14.71 -10.83 -22.31
CA MET A 97 15.05 -12.25 -22.23
C MET A 97 13.82 -13.17 -22.11
N ILE A 98 12.88 -12.81 -21.23
CA ILE A 98 11.65 -13.59 -21.01
C ILE A 98 10.76 -13.50 -22.26
N LEU A 99 10.68 -12.33 -22.89
CA LEU A 99 9.93 -12.11 -24.13
C LEU A 99 10.51 -12.87 -25.32
N HIS A 100 11.83 -12.85 -25.52
CA HIS A 100 12.51 -13.63 -26.57
C HIS A 100 12.20 -15.12 -26.43
N ALA A 101 12.40 -15.68 -25.23
CA ALA A 101 12.13 -17.09 -24.96
C ALA A 101 10.64 -17.47 -25.12
N ALA A 102 9.72 -16.53 -24.90
CA ALA A 102 8.30 -16.73 -25.18
C ALA A 102 8.01 -16.70 -26.69
N ALA A 103 8.62 -15.79 -27.45
CA ALA A 103 8.47 -15.69 -28.91
C ALA A 103 9.00 -16.94 -29.63
N ASP A 104 10.22 -17.41 -29.29
CA ASP A 104 10.81 -18.65 -29.79
C ASP A 104 9.90 -19.87 -29.57
N GLY A 105 9.10 -19.87 -28.49
CA GLY A 105 8.13 -20.92 -28.19
C GLY A 105 7.00 -21.07 -29.22
N SER A 106 6.76 -20.11 -30.12
CA SER A 106 5.73 -20.23 -31.17
C SER A 106 6.15 -21.14 -32.32
N VAL A 107 7.47 -21.32 -32.52
CA VAL A 107 7.98 -22.06 -33.67
C VAL A 107 7.68 -23.55 -33.47
N ALA A 108 6.78 -24.08 -34.30
CA ALA A 108 6.30 -25.46 -34.21
C ALA A 108 7.36 -26.53 -34.63
N SER A 109 8.64 -26.15 -34.73
CA SER A 109 9.78 -27.03 -35.01
C SER A 109 10.15 -27.86 -33.79
N LYS A 110 10.38 -29.14 -34.00
CA LYS A 110 10.72 -30.06 -32.92
C LYS A 110 12.23 -30.09 -32.80
N HIS A 111 12.79 -29.25 -31.93
CA HIS A 111 14.23 -29.21 -31.59
C HIS A 111 14.73 -30.49 -30.84
N GLU A 112 14.37 -31.68 -31.33
CA GLU A 112 15.13 -32.89 -31.09
C GLU A 112 16.48 -32.77 -31.83
N PRO A 113 17.63 -33.11 -31.21
CA PRO A 113 18.95 -33.11 -31.87
C PRO A 113 19.15 -34.20 -32.95
N ALA A 114 18.16 -34.42 -33.82
CA ALA A 114 18.01 -35.57 -34.70
C ALA A 114 18.02 -35.21 -36.21
N ILE A 115 19.14 -34.61 -36.64
CA ILE A 115 19.79 -34.86 -37.94
C ILE A 115 19.10 -34.33 -39.22
N LEU A 116 17.80 -34.05 -39.29
CA LEU A 116 17.12 -33.67 -40.55
C LEU A 116 15.96 -32.66 -40.47
N GLU A 117 15.86 -31.81 -39.43
CA GLU A 117 15.16 -30.54 -39.63
C GLU A 117 16.04 -29.65 -40.53
N ASN A 118 15.50 -29.27 -41.68
CA ASN A 118 16.20 -28.54 -42.73
C ASN A 118 15.95 -27.05 -42.50
N ASP A 119 17.00 -26.24 -42.32
CA ASP A 119 16.93 -24.79 -42.02
C ASP A 119 15.90 -24.05 -42.91
N TRP A 120 15.73 -24.51 -44.14
CA TRP A 120 14.74 -24.00 -45.09
C TRP A 120 13.28 -24.07 -44.62
N ALA A 121 12.88 -25.08 -43.83
CA ALA A 121 11.52 -25.21 -43.32
C ALA A 121 11.20 -24.19 -42.21
N HIS A 122 12.19 -23.93 -41.33
CA HIS A 122 12.16 -22.88 -40.33
C HIS A 122 12.07 -21.50 -41.00
N HIS A 123 12.97 -21.18 -41.95
CA HIS A 123 12.88 -19.94 -42.74
C HIS A 123 11.55 -19.79 -43.52
N ILE A 124 10.91 -20.89 -43.96
CA ILE A 124 9.56 -20.82 -44.57
C ILE A 124 8.50 -20.45 -43.52
N TRP A 125 8.59 -21.02 -42.32
CA TRP A 125 7.67 -20.68 -41.23
C TRP A 125 7.80 -19.21 -40.84
N GLU A 126 9.03 -18.74 -40.60
CA GLU A 126 9.35 -17.34 -40.25
C GLU A 126 8.85 -16.38 -41.34
N ALA A 127 9.26 -16.58 -42.59
CA ALA A 127 8.84 -15.73 -43.70
C ALA A 127 7.32 -15.81 -44.01
N THR A 128 6.61 -16.83 -43.52
CA THR A 128 5.13 -16.86 -43.58
C THR A 128 4.51 -16.16 -42.37
N ALA A 129 5.13 -16.25 -41.19
CA ALA A 129 4.70 -15.55 -39.98
C ALA A 129 4.88 -14.03 -40.10
N GLU A 130 5.97 -13.55 -40.70
CA GLU A 130 6.22 -12.14 -41.06
C GLU A 130 5.04 -11.51 -41.83
N ILE A 131 4.39 -12.28 -42.71
CA ILE A 131 3.29 -11.80 -43.59
C ILE A 131 1.96 -11.67 -42.83
N LEU A 132 1.82 -12.29 -41.66
CA LEU A 132 0.62 -12.17 -40.83
C LEU A 132 0.67 -10.89 -39.99
N SER A 133 -0.41 -10.13 -40.00
CA SER A 133 -0.70 -9.18 -38.92
C SER A 133 -0.94 -9.95 -37.63
N LEU A 134 -0.43 -9.45 -36.50
CA LEU A 134 -0.88 -9.92 -35.18
C LEU A 134 -2.42 -9.96 -35.14
N PRO A 135 -3.04 -11.02 -34.60
CA PRO A 135 -4.50 -11.07 -34.50
C PRO A 135 -4.97 -9.89 -33.66
N SER A 136 -6.12 -9.31 -34.02
CA SER A 136 -6.84 -8.48 -33.08
C SER A 136 -7.33 -9.39 -31.94
N LEU A 137 -6.52 -9.54 -30.90
CA LEU A 137 -6.91 -10.20 -29.67
C LEU A 137 -8.08 -9.41 -29.09
N SER A 138 -9.29 -9.87 -29.41
CA SER A 138 -10.42 -9.68 -28.54
C SER A 138 -9.97 -10.13 -27.17
N TYR A 139 -10.12 -9.28 -26.16
CA TYR A 139 -9.88 -9.65 -24.76
C TYR A 139 -10.75 -10.86 -24.41
N THR A 140 -10.18 -12.05 -24.57
CA THR A 140 -10.71 -13.32 -24.13
C THR A 140 -9.88 -13.67 -22.92
N ALA A 141 -10.45 -13.42 -21.74
CA ALA A 141 -9.84 -13.71 -20.45
C ALA A 141 -9.84 -15.23 -20.17
N ASP A 142 -9.34 -15.97 -21.15
CA ASP A 142 -9.32 -17.42 -21.38
C ASP A 142 -7.88 -17.91 -21.62
N VAL A 143 -6.90 -16.99 -21.59
CA VAL A 143 -5.47 -17.24 -21.72
C VAL A 143 -4.94 -17.90 -20.42
N LEU A 144 -5.31 -19.18 -20.30
CA LEU A 144 -4.85 -20.23 -19.39
C LEU A 144 -5.22 -20.12 -17.91
N MET A 145 -5.56 -21.28 -17.36
CA MET A 145 -6.26 -21.43 -16.08
C MET A 145 -5.54 -22.47 -15.22
N GLY A 146 -5.26 -22.14 -13.95
CA GLY A 146 -4.49 -22.99 -13.04
C GLY A 146 -3.21 -22.34 -12.50
N SER A 147 -2.52 -23.06 -11.62
CA SER A 147 -1.17 -22.68 -11.17
C SER A 147 -0.22 -22.49 -12.35
N TYR A 148 0.83 -21.67 -12.19
CA TYR A 148 1.85 -21.46 -13.23
C TYR A 148 2.33 -22.77 -13.87
N SER A 149 2.67 -23.79 -13.07
CA SER A 149 3.02 -25.14 -13.57
C SER A 149 1.93 -25.74 -14.48
N LYS A 150 0.65 -25.66 -14.11
CA LYS A 150 -0.44 -26.18 -14.94
C LYS A 150 -0.67 -25.34 -16.19
N LYS A 151 -0.56 -24.01 -16.11
CA LYS A 151 -0.62 -23.12 -17.29
C LYS A 151 0.47 -23.52 -18.29
N MET A 152 1.71 -23.67 -17.82
CA MET A 152 2.82 -24.13 -18.65
C MET A 152 2.60 -25.55 -19.18
N ASP A 153 2.14 -26.51 -18.36
CA ASP A 153 1.82 -27.88 -18.82
C ASP A 153 0.75 -27.88 -19.94
N ASP A 154 -0.30 -27.06 -19.80
CA ASP A 154 -1.39 -26.92 -20.78
C ASP A 154 -0.91 -26.20 -22.06
N ILE A 155 0.02 -25.24 -21.98
CA ILE A 155 0.70 -24.65 -23.16
C ILE A 155 1.56 -25.70 -23.86
N TYR A 156 2.44 -26.37 -23.12
CA TYR A 156 3.35 -27.36 -23.69
C TYR A 156 2.58 -28.50 -24.38
N ALA A 157 1.42 -28.89 -23.84
CA ALA A 157 0.51 -29.82 -24.51
C ALA A 157 -0.04 -29.28 -25.84
N GLN A 158 -0.44 -27.99 -25.89
CA GLN A 158 -0.90 -27.33 -27.12
C GLN A 158 0.22 -27.16 -28.15
N GLN A 159 1.43 -26.81 -27.72
CA GLN A 159 2.62 -26.74 -28.59
C GLN A 159 2.99 -28.11 -29.16
N ILE A 160 2.96 -29.18 -28.35
CA ILE A 160 3.22 -30.55 -28.81
C ILE A 160 2.17 -30.99 -29.84
N ASP A 161 0.88 -30.70 -29.60
CA ASP A 161 -0.18 -30.99 -30.58
C ASP A 161 -0.01 -30.19 -31.88
N LEU A 162 0.28 -28.89 -31.78
CA LEU A 162 0.54 -28.01 -32.92
C LEU A 162 1.75 -28.48 -33.74
N GLY A 163 2.86 -28.82 -33.07
CA GLY A 163 4.06 -29.36 -33.70
C GLY A 163 3.81 -30.69 -34.40
N ASN A 164 3.00 -31.58 -33.82
CA ASN A 164 2.58 -32.81 -34.51
C ASN A 164 1.70 -32.50 -35.74
N ARG A 165 0.72 -31.59 -35.63
CA ARG A 165 -0.13 -31.18 -36.76
C ARG A 165 0.64 -30.45 -37.88
N TYR A 166 1.67 -29.69 -37.53
CA TYR A 166 2.57 -29.05 -38.49
C TYR A 166 3.47 -30.07 -39.18
N LYS A 167 4.05 -31.01 -38.40
CA LYS A 167 4.85 -32.11 -38.91
C LYS A 167 4.06 -32.98 -39.88
N ASP A 168 2.86 -33.42 -39.52
CA ASP A 168 1.99 -34.25 -40.37
C ASP A 168 1.68 -33.53 -41.70
N TRP A 169 1.41 -32.22 -41.64
CA TRP A 169 1.25 -31.40 -42.84
C TRP A 169 2.54 -31.31 -43.69
N TYR A 170 3.70 -31.13 -43.07
CA TYR A 170 4.99 -31.03 -43.76
C TYR A 170 5.38 -32.35 -44.42
N GLU A 171 5.23 -33.49 -43.75
CA GLU A 171 5.51 -34.82 -44.31
C GLU A 171 4.56 -35.17 -45.48
N ASP A 172 3.31 -34.67 -45.46
CA ASP A 172 2.35 -34.81 -46.57
C ASP A 172 2.65 -33.86 -47.77
N GLN A 173 3.33 -32.74 -47.55
CA GLN A 173 3.68 -31.78 -48.61
C GLN A 173 5.13 -31.98 -49.07
N ILE A 174 5.33 -32.60 -50.24
CA ILE A 174 6.68 -32.93 -50.74
C ILE A 174 7.59 -31.69 -50.94
N PHE A 175 7.02 -30.50 -51.20
CA PHE A 175 7.72 -29.19 -51.15
C PHE A 175 6.71 -28.05 -50.90
N PRO A 176 6.40 -27.66 -49.65
CA PRO A 176 5.47 -26.57 -49.37
C PRO A 176 6.13 -25.20 -49.58
N THR A 177 5.37 -24.21 -50.05
CA THR A 177 5.84 -22.83 -50.25
C THR A 177 5.38 -21.84 -49.17
N SER A 178 4.54 -22.29 -48.23
CA SER A 178 3.95 -21.48 -47.16
C SER A 178 3.26 -22.40 -46.15
N ALA A 179 3.35 -22.10 -44.85
CA ALA A 179 2.63 -22.84 -43.81
C ALA A 179 1.12 -22.48 -43.73
N PRO A 180 0.25 -23.33 -43.14
CA PRO A 180 -1.18 -23.03 -42.99
C PRO A 180 -1.42 -21.85 -42.03
N HIS A 181 -2.11 -20.81 -42.50
CA HIS A 181 -2.38 -19.58 -41.71
C HIS A 181 -2.97 -19.84 -40.32
N ASN A 182 -3.82 -20.86 -40.16
CA ASN A 182 -4.43 -21.19 -38.87
C ASN A 182 -3.41 -21.77 -37.88
N GLN A 183 -2.47 -22.60 -38.33
CA GLN A 183 -1.42 -23.15 -37.46
C GLN A 183 -0.45 -22.06 -36.99
N ILE A 184 -0.14 -21.08 -37.83
CA ILE A 184 0.71 -19.95 -37.44
C ILE A 184 -0.03 -19.04 -36.44
N SER A 185 -1.33 -18.78 -36.64
CA SER A 185 -2.15 -18.03 -35.67
C SER A 185 -2.20 -18.74 -34.32
N GLU A 186 -2.43 -20.06 -34.29
CA GLU A 186 -2.44 -20.86 -33.05
C GLU A 186 -1.06 -20.87 -32.35
N GLY A 187 0.05 -20.86 -33.11
CA GLY A 187 1.41 -20.77 -32.56
C GLY A 187 1.71 -19.39 -31.95
N LEU A 188 1.34 -18.33 -32.66
CA LEU A 188 1.46 -16.95 -32.20
C LEU A 188 0.62 -16.70 -30.94
N ASP A 189 -0.63 -17.17 -30.92
CA ASP A 189 -1.49 -17.11 -29.74
C ASP A 189 -0.77 -17.75 -28.54
N ASN A 190 -0.24 -18.98 -28.68
CA ASN A 190 0.51 -19.69 -27.63
C ASN A 190 1.69 -18.88 -27.06
N SER A 191 2.50 -18.21 -27.90
CA SER A 191 3.60 -17.36 -27.42
C SER A 191 3.14 -16.17 -26.60
N LEU A 192 2.04 -15.54 -26.99
CA LEU A 192 1.45 -14.46 -26.21
C LEU A 192 0.97 -14.98 -24.84
N GLN A 193 0.43 -16.19 -24.77
CA GLN A 193 0.06 -16.84 -23.50
C GLN A 193 1.28 -17.14 -22.61
N MET A 194 2.38 -17.63 -23.20
CA MET A 194 3.64 -17.87 -22.48
C MET A 194 4.24 -16.59 -21.93
N GLY A 195 4.37 -15.56 -22.77
CA GLY A 195 4.98 -14.29 -22.41
C GLY A 195 4.21 -13.60 -21.29
N GLU A 196 2.88 -13.52 -21.39
CA GLU A 196 2.04 -12.96 -20.33
C GLU A 196 2.20 -13.75 -19.02
N ALA A 197 2.15 -15.09 -19.06
CA ALA A 197 2.25 -15.93 -17.87
C ALA A 197 3.63 -15.87 -17.20
N ALA A 198 4.72 -15.86 -17.99
CA ALA A 198 6.09 -15.80 -17.49
C ALA A 198 6.44 -14.43 -16.92
N LEU A 199 6.05 -13.34 -17.59
CA LEU A 199 6.23 -11.98 -17.07
C LEU A 199 5.43 -11.76 -15.77
N LYS A 200 4.17 -12.21 -15.72
CA LYS A 200 3.36 -12.13 -14.50
C LYS A 200 3.98 -12.90 -13.32
N GLU A 201 4.49 -14.11 -13.56
CA GLU A 201 5.19 -14.90 -12.53
C GLU A 201 6.46 -14.17 -12.05
N PHE A 202 7.28 -13.68 -12.99
CA PHE A 202 8.52 -12.94 -12.72
C PHE A 202 8.28 -11.66 -11.89
N PHE A 203 7.29 -10.85 -12.27
CA PHE A 203 6.96 -9.63 -11.55
C PHE A 203 6.26 -9.89 -10.20
N ASP A 204 5.46 -10.96 -10.09
CA ASP A 204 4.82 -11.34 -8.83
C ASP A 204 5.81 -11.85 -7.79
N ASP A 205 6.81 -12.61 -8.21
CA ASP A 205 7.88 -13.13 -7.36
C ASP A 205 8.79 -11.99 -6.86
N HIS A 206 8.99 -10.94 -7.68
CA HIS A 206 9.66 -9.68 -7.31
C HIS A 206 8.77 -8.68 -6.55
N GLU A 207 7.50 -9.04 -6.27
CA GLU A 207 6.52 -8.20 -5.58
C GLU A 207 6.27 -6.81 -6.21
N ILE A 208 6.53 -6.63 -7.52
CA ILE A 208 6.58 -5.32 -8.21
C ILE A 208 5.37 -4.44 -7.90
N LEU A 209 4.15 -4.94 -8.13
CA LEU A 209 2.93 -4.22 -7.78
C LEU A 209 2.45 -4.54 -6.36
N CYS A 210 2.64 -5.78 -5.87
CA CYS A 210 1.97 -6.26 -4.66
C CYS A 210 2.72 -7.40 -3.92
N PRO A 211 2.79 -7.37 -2.57
CA PRO A 211 3.49 -8.41 -1.79
C PRO A 211 2.95 -9.84 -1.93
N SER A 212 3.83 -10.83 -1.78
CA SER A 212 3.59 -12.27 -1.92
C SER A 212 2.53 -12.85 -0.96
N TYR A 213 2.29 -12.18 0.18
CA TYR A 213 1.23 -12.57 1.13
C TYR A 213 -0.17 -12.15 0.69
N ILE A 214 -0.31 -11.50 -0.48
CA ILE A 214 -1.57 -11.10 -1.09
C ILE A 214 -1.89 -12.02 -2.26
N VAL A 215 -3.17 -12.39 -2.34
CA VAL A 215 -3.71 -13.31 -3.35
C VAL A 215 -4.41 -12.54 -4.46
N ALA A 216 -5.07 -11.43 -4.11
CA ALA A 216 -5.63 -10.47 -5.05
C ALA A 216 -5.59 -9.07 -4.43
N ASP A 217 -5.25 -8.04 -5.21
CA ASP A 217 -5.43 -6.61 -4.90
C ASP A 217 -5.98 -5.97 -6.18
N TRP A 218 -7.29 -5.78 -6.23
CA TRP A 218 -7.96 -5.16 -7.37
C TRP A 218 -7.74 -3.66 -7.34
N ARG A 219 -7.05 -3.17 -8.37
CA ARG A 219 -6.87 -1.75 -8.61
C ARG A 219 -7.86 -1.29 -9.67
N PHE A 220 -8.27 -0.03 -9.53
CA PHE A 220 -9.31 0.60 -10.31
C PHE A 220 -8.65 1.76 -11.03
N ASP A 221 -8.29 1.57 -12.30
CA ASP A 221 -7.41 2.48 -13.03
C ASP A 221 -8.09 2.98 -14.30
N GLU A 222 -8.13 4.29 -14.52
CA GLU A 222 -8.92 4.89 -15.60
C GLU A 222 -8.46 4.43 -16.99
N ASP A 223 -7.16 4.17 -17.14
CA ASP A 223 -6.54 3.77 -18.40
C ASP A 223 -6.77 2.28 -18.75
N SER A 224 -7.28 1.47 -17.81
CA SER A 224 -7.51 0.01 -17.99
C SER A 224 -8.83 -0.35 -18.69
N GLY A 225 -9.63 0.66 -19.08
CA GLY A 225 -10.82 0.48 -19.92
C GLY A 225 -12.06 -0.02 -19.18
N GLN A 226 -12.45 -1.29 -19.39
CA GLN A 226 -13.64 -1.94 -18.81
C GLN A 226 -13.28 -3.01 -17.76
N TYR A 227 -12.06 -3.01 -17.24
CA TYR A 227 -11.57 -4.05 -16.35
C TYR A 227 -10.96 -3.46 -15.08
N ALA A 228 -11.18 -4.11 -13.93
CA ALA A 228 -10.41 -3.85 -12.72
C ALA A 228 -9.37 -4.96 -12.58
N TYR A 229 -8.11 -4.66 -12.89
CA TYR A 229 -7.06 -5.67 -12.90
C TYR A 229 -6.62 -6.07 -11.49
N THR A 230 -6.19 -7.32 -11.34
CA THR A 230 -5.48 -7.77 -10.15
C THR A 230 -4.01 -7.41 -10.24
N SER A 231 -3.49 -6.68 -9.25
CA SER A 231 -2.05 -6.39 -9.09
C SER A 231 -1.21 -7.60 -8.64
N LYS A 232 -1.75 -8.81 -8.85
CA LYS A 232 -1.11 -10.12 -8.67
C LYS A 232 -1.44 -10.97 -9.89
N GLY A 233 -0.45 -11.24 -10.74
CA GLY A 233 -0.63 -11.91 -12.03
C GLY A 233 -0.67 -13.45 -11.98
N LYS A 234 -0.05 -14.07 -10.96
CA LYS A 234 0.04 -15.53 -10.76
C LYS A 234 -1.35 -16.17 -10.71
N ILE A 235 -2.34 -15.45 -10.16
CA ILE A 235 -3.77 -15.78 -10.19
C ILE A 235 -4.53 -14.56 -10.76
N SER A 236 -4.53 -14.38 -12.08
CA SER A 236 -5.25 -13.29 -12.77
C SER A 236 -6.76 -13.42 -12.56
N ILE A 237 -7.35 -12.57 -11.72
CA ILE A 237 -8.78 -12.57 -11.35
C ILE A 237 -9.39 -11.21 -11.73
N ASP A 238 -8.97 -10.67 -12.86
CA ASP A 238 -9.35 -9.32 -13.33
C ASP A 238 -10.86 -9.23 -13.50
N LEU A 239 -11.52 -8.24 -12.91
CA LEU A 239 -12.99 -8.15 -12.92
C LEU A 239 -13.48 -7.33 -14.10
N GLN A 240 -14.63 -7.71 -14.67
CA GLN A 240 -15.27 -6.96 -15.74
C GLN A 240 -16.32 -5.98 -15.20
N LEU A 241 -16.45 -4.86 -15.89
CA LEU A 241 -17.46 -3.84 -15.69
C LEU A 241 -18.83 -4.35 -16.19
N GLY A 242 -19.85 -4.31 -15.34
CA GLY A 242 -21.21 -4.74 -15.69
C GLY A 242 -21.41 -6.28 -15.75
N SER A 243 -22.53 -6.71 -16.35
CA SER A 243 -22.86 -8.13 -16.53
C SER A 243 -22.74 -8.61 -17.99
N SER A 244 -22.21 -7.77 -18.89
CA SER A 244 -22.09 -8.03 -20.33
C SER A 244 -20.98 -7.16 -20.93
N ILE A 245 -20.36 -7.64 -22.01
CA ILE A 245 -19.38 -6.87 -22.78
C ILE A 245 -20.08 -5.68 -23.48
N GLY A 246 -19.79 -4.45 -23.05
CA GLY A 246 -20.30 -3.21 -23.64
C GLY A 246 -20.91 -2.25 -22.61
N THR A 247 -20.66 -0.95 -22.76
CA THR A 247 -21.12 0.07 -21.79
C THR A 247 -22.63 0.29 -21.85
N ASP A 248 -23.30 0.22 -20.70
CA ASP A 248 -24.70 0.63 -20.51
C ASP A 248 -24.84 1.84 -19.56
N THR A 249 -26.08 2.25 -19.22
CA THR A 249 -26.32 3.40 -18.31
C THR A 249 -26.31 3.04 -16.82
N SER A 250 -26.40 1.76 -16.51
CA SER A 250 -26.36 1.14 -15.18
C SER A 250 -24.92 1.00 -14.70
N ASP A 251 -23.98 0.84 -15.62
CA ASP A 251 -22.56 0.65 -15.36
C ASP A 251 -21.93 1.66 -14.39
N PRO A 252 -21.04 1.19 -13.49
CA PRO A 252 -20.23 2.05 -12.64
C PRO A 252 -19.28 2.92 -13.47
N GLU A 253 -19.05 4.15 -13.00
CA GLU A 253 -18.11 5.10 -13.62
C GLU A 253 -16.74 4.99 -12.95
N TRP A 254 -15.66 5.43 -13.62
CA TRP A 254 -14.42 5.73 -12.91
C TRP A 254 -14.53 7.05 -12.11
N ALA A 255 -13.73 7.19 -11.06
CA ALA A 255 -13.63 8.39 -10.24
C ALA A 255 -12.35 8.42 -9.39
N ASP A 256 -11.97 9.61 -8.89
CA ASP A 256 -10.88 9.75 -7.92
C ASP A 256 -11.10 8.89 -6.66
N GLY A 257 -10.09 8.06 -6.35
CA GLY A 257 -9.95 7.21 -5.17
C GLY A 257 -9.24 7.87 -3.98
N PHE A 258 -8.68 7.05 -3.09
CA PHE A 258 -7.99 7.49 -1.88
C PHE A 258 -6.47 7.61 -2.12
N TYR A 259 -5.91 8.80 -1.90
CA TYR A 259 -4.59 9.24 -2.36
C TYR A 259 -4.37 9.25 -3.88
N ARG A 260 -5.40 9.62 -4.66
CA ARG A 260 -5.28 9.78 -6.12
C ARG A 260 -4.96 8.48 -6.88
N THR A 261 -5.23 7.34 -6.25
CA THR A 261 -5.64 6.14 -6.98
C THR A 261 -6.90 6.43 -7.79
N GLY A 262 -7.18 5.64 -8.81
CA GLY A 262 -8.55 5.55 -9.33
C GLY A 262 -9.42 4.70 -8.40
N ALA A 263 -10.73 4.86 -8.56
CA ALA A 263 -11.77 4.15 -7.83
C ALA A 263 -12.99 3.93 -8.74
N ILE A 264 -13.83 2.99 -8.35
CA ILE A 264 -15.11 2.75 -9.05
C ILE A 264 -16.23 3.51 -8.37
N ARG A 265 -17.03 4.23 -9.15
CA ARG A 265 -18.22 4.95 -8.71
C ARG A 265 -19.48 4.12 -8.92
N THR A 266 -19.78 3.44 -7.82
CA THR A 266 -21.09 2.98 -7.35
C THR A 266 -22.31 3.88 -7.62
N LYS A 267 -23.21 3.62 -8.57
CA LYS A 267 -24.46 4.41 -8.69
C LYS A 267 -25.58 3.84 -7.81
N LYS A 268 -26.31 4.74 -7.13
CA LYS A 268 -27.60 4.41 -6.50
C LYS A 268 -28.53 3.70 -7.48
N TYR A 269 -29.12 2.59 -7.04
CA TYR A 269 -30.12 1.84 -7.81
C TYR A 269 -31.19 2.77 -8.41
N SER A 270 -31.15 2.89 -9.74
CA SER A 270 -32.27 3.38 -10.54
C SER A 270 -33.03 2.16 -11.08
N ALA A 271 -34.27 2.34 -11.54
CA ALA A 271 -35.14 1.22 -11.92
C ALA A 271 -34.69 0.41 -13.16
N ASN A 272 -33.49 0.64 -13.69
CA ASN A 272 -33.01 0.14 -14.99
C ASN A 272 -31.87 -0.90 -14.92
N GLY A 273 -31.24 -1.16 -13.78
CA GLY A 273 -30.14 -2.14 -13.71
C GLY A 273 -29.36 -2.13 -12.39
N ALA A 274 -28.38 -3.03 -12.30
CA ALA A 274 -27.45 -3.12 -11.18
C ALA A 274 -26.10 -2.49 -11.58
N SER A 275 -25.55 -1.63 -10.72
CA SER A 275 -24.32 -0.85 -10.94
C SER A 275 -23.13 -1.51 -10.26
N ASN A 276 -22.57 -2.52 -10.92
CA ASN A 276 -21.65 -3.47 -10.31
C ASN A 276 -20.38 -3.67 -11.15
N TYR A 277 -19.28 -4.10 -10.52
CA TYR A 277 -18.33 -5.00 -11.18
C TYR A 277 -18.71 -6.44 -10.84
N VAL A 278 -18.88 -7.27 -11.85
CA VAL A 278 -19.16 -8.70 -11.72
C VAL A 278 -18.21 -9.42 -12.65
N ARG A 279 -17.51 -10.44 -12.16
CA ARG A 279 -17.01 -11.48 -13.04
C ARG A 279 -17.54 -12.83 -12.60
N ASN A 280 -18.21 -13.48 -13.54
CA ASN A 280 -18.43 -14.91 -13.48
C ASN A 280 -17.15 -15.60 -13.93
N PHE A 281 -16.62 -16.49 -13.10
CA PHE A 281 -15.45 -17.32 -13.39
C PHE A 281 -15.85 -18.78 -13.63
N SER A 282 -17.09 -19.05 -14.06
CA SER A 282 -17.55 -20.35 -14.53
C SER A 282 -16.52 -21.00 -15.45
N ASP A 283 -16.04 -22.17 -15.04
CA ASP A 283 -14.98 -22.97 -15.66
C ASP A 283 -13.55 -22.36 -15.66
N LYS A 284 -13.31 -21.23 -14.99
CA LYS A 284 -12.04 -20.45 -15.09
C LYS A 284 -11.03 -20.56 -13.94
N LEU A 285 -11.42 -21.01 -12.75
CA LEU A 285 -10.50 -21.15 -11.61
C LEU A 285 -10.53 -22.59 -11.06
N THR A 286 -9.36 -23.15 -10.75
CA THR A 286 -9.30 -24.46 -10.10
C THR A 286 -9.71 -24.35 -8.63
N ALA A 287 -10.27 -25.43 -8.06
CA ALA A 287 -10.59 -25.50 -6.63
C ALA A 287 -9.40 -25.15 -5.69
N TYR A 288 -8.16 -25.32 -6.16
CA TYR A 288 -6.96 -24.88 -5.45
C TYR A 288 -6.80 -23.35 -5.41
N GLU A 289 -7.01 -22.67 -6.54
CA GLU A 289 -6.95 -21.19 -6.64
C GLU A 289 -8.11 -20.54 -5.90
N CYS A 290 -9.33 -21.07 -6.07
CA CYS A 290 -10.49 -20.64 -5.31
C CYS A 290 -10.22 -20.77 -3.79
N GLY A 291 -9.61 -21.89 -3.38
CA GLY A 291 -9.14 -22.13 -2.01
C GLY A 291 -8.03 -21.18 -1.51
N LYS A 292 -7.48 -20.30 -2.34
CA LYS A 292 -6.65 -19.15 -1.90
C LYS A 292 -7.48 -17.89 -1.65
N LEU A 293 -8.61 -17.73 -2.34
CA LEU A 293 -9.49 -16.56 -2.28
C LEU A 293 -10.53 -16.65 -1.16
N ALA A 294 -11.06 -17.86 -0.92
CA ALA A 294 -11.79 -18.19 0.31
C ALA A 294 -11.09 -19.38 1.00
N PRO A 295 -10.03 -19.13 1.78
CA PRO A 295 -9.26 -20.20 2.40
C PRO A 295 -9.99 -20.78 3.62
N SER A 296 -9.87 -22.09 3.79
CA SER A 296 -10.27 -22.83 5.00
C SER A 296 -9.27 -22.70 6.17
N GLY A 297 -8.34 -21.74 6.07
CA GLY A 297 -7.41 -21.33 7.13
C GLY A 297 -7.65 -19.87 7.55
N SER A 298 -6.64 -19.25 8.16
CA SER A 298 -6.65 -17.80 8.44
C SER A 298 -6.73 -16.96 7.16
N TYR A 299 -7.34 -15.77 7.24
CA TYR A 299 -7.45 -14.84 6.10
C TYR A 299 -7.52 -13.38 6.52
N THR A 300 -7.36 -12.49 5.54
CA THR A 300 -7.61 -11.05 5.65
C THR A 300 -8.31 -10.53 4.40
N ILE A 301 -9.37 -9.76 4.59
CA ILE A 301 -10.17 -9.10 3.55
C ILE A 301 -10.16 -7.61 3.85
N GLU A 302 -9.82 -6.80 2.85
CA GLU A 302 -9.58 -5.36 2.97
C GLU A 302 -10.35 -4.62 1.87
N VAL A 303 -11.08 -3.55 2.23
CA VAL A 303 -11.81 -2.71 1.28
C VAL A 303 -11.74 -1.24 1.70
N ILE A 304 -11.55 -0.34 0.72
CA ILE A 304 -11.66 1.11 0.91
C ILE A 304 -12.96 1.59 0.26
N PHE A 305 -13.71 2.46 0.94
CA PHE A 305 -15.00 2.90 0.44
C PHE A 305 -15.38 4.31 0.89
N SER A 306 -16.15 5.02 0.05
CA SER A 306 -16.72 6.33 0.33
C SER A 306 -18.18 6.36 -0.09
N PRO A 307 -19.15 6.20 0.84
CA PRO A 307 -20.57 6.18 0.48
C PRO A 307 -21.01 7.56 -0.02
N ALA A 308 -21.89 7.62 -1.01
CA ALA A 308 -22.53 8.86 -1.49
C ALA A 308 -23.90 9.10 -0.83
N SER A 309 -24.64 8.04 -0.47
CA SER A 309 -25.85 8.16 0.37
C SER A 309 -26.11 6.90 1.21
N PHE A 310 -27.16 6.95 2.03
CA PHE A 310 -27.67 5.82 2.81
C PHE A 310 -29.19 5.68 2.62
N PRO A 311 -29.78 4.49 2.86
CA PRO A 311 -31.23 4.33 2.95
C PRO A 311 -31.81 5.15 4.12
N ASN A 312 -32.97 5.78 3.90
CA ASN A 312 -33.63 6.67 4.87
C ASN A 312 -34.74 5.96 5.69
N TYR A 313 -34.62 4.65 5.94
CA TYR A 313 -35.64 3.85 6.65
C TYR A 313 -35.02 2.74 7.51
N SER A 314 -35.72 2.37 8.59
CA SER A 314 -35.19 1.57 9.72
C SER A 314 -35.64 0.10 9.77
N THR A 315 -36.39 -0.36 8.79
CA THR A 315 -36.82 -1.77 8.70
C THR A 315 -35.66 -2.64 8.26
N TYR A 316 -34.94 -3.19 9.25
CA TYR A 316 -34.02 -4.33 9.20
C TYR A 316 -33.39 -4.61 7.82
N ASP A 317 -32.25 -3.98 7.56
CA ASP A 317 -31.56 -4.09 6.27
C ASP A 317 -30.69 -5.36 6.16
N SER A 318 -31.17 -6.47 6.74
CA SER A 318 -30.54 -7.81 6.65
C SER A 318 -30.66 -8.41 5.25
N ASP A 319 -31.75 -8.07 4.57
CA ASP A 319 -32.23 -8.76 3.37
C ASP A 319 -31.73 -8.10 2.08
N HIS A 320 -31.28 -6.83 2.16
CA HIS A 320 -30.80 -6.04 1.02
C HIS A 320 -29.68 -5.04 1.41
N PRO A 321 -28.62 -5.46 2.15
CA PRO A 321 -27.56 -4.56 2.60
C PRO A 321 -26.78 -3.95 1.42
N MET A 322 -26.12 -2.81 1.65
CA MET A 322 -25.24 -2.20 0.66
C MET A 322 -23.91 -2.97 0.60
N CYS A 323 -23.84 -3.95 -0.29
CA CYS A 323 -22.68 -4.83 -0.44
C CYS A 323 -21.45 -4.07 -0.96
N LEU A 324 -20.31 -4.27 -0.29
CA LEU A 324 -18.99 -3.80 -0.75
C LEU A 324 -18.28 -4.89 -1.56
N LEU A 325 -18.30 -6.13 -1.06
CA LEU A 325 -17.71 -7.31 -1.70
C LEU A 325 -18.53 -8.56 -1.38
N LYS A 326 -18.81 -9.38 -2.41
CA LYS A 326 -19.41 -10.70 -2.29
C LYS A 326 -18.59 -11.75 -3.04
N CYS A 327 -18.52 -12.95 -2.46
CA CYS A 327 -17.99 -14.15 -3.09
C CYS A 327 -19.02 -15.29 -2.95
N THR A 328 -19.35 -15.97 -4.05
CA THR A 328 -20.27 -17.13 -4.10
C THR A 328 -19.70 -18.25 -4.95
N ASP A 329 -20.11 -19.49 -4.67
CA ASP A 329 -19.93 -20.63 -5.58
C ASP A 329 -21.28 -20.97 -6.22
N VAL A 330 -21.42 -20.69 -7.52
CA VAL A 330 -22.66 -20.94 -8.27
C VAL A 330 -22.88 -22.45 -8.50
N SER A 331 -21.81 -23.24 -8.49
CA SER A 331 -21.87 -24.70 -8.70
C SER A 331 -22.64 -25.42 -7.58
N ASP A 332 -22.64 -24.87 -6.36
CA ASP A 332 -23.38 -25.38 -5.20
C ASP A 332 -24.76 -24.73 -5.05
N GLY A 333 -25.38 -24.34 -6.17
CA GLY A 333 -26.69 -23.66 -6.18
C GLY A 333 -26.64 -22.18 -5.79
N GLY A 334 -25.45 -21.56 -5.82
CA GLY A 334 -25.27 -20.14 -5.48
C GLY A 334 -25.01 -19.87 -3.99
N GLU A 335 -24.53 -20.85 -3.23
CA GLU A 335 -24.15 -20.63 -1.84
C GLU A 335 -23.07 -19.54 -1.71
N CYS A 336 -23.25 -18.69 -0.69
CA CYS A 336 -22.39 -17.55 -0.46
C CYS A 336 -21.22 -17.93 0.43
N GLN A 337 -20.01 -17.84 -0.11
CA GLN A 337 -18.76 -18.02 0.62
C GLN A 337 -18.65 -16.95 1.71
N TYR A 338 -18.73 -15.67 1.31
CA TYR A 338 -18.78 -14.53 2.23
C TYR A 338 -19.39 -13.26 1.59
N VAL A 339 -19.89 -12.37 2.44
CA VAL A 339 -20.34 -11.00 2.09
C VAL A 339 -19.75 -10.01 3.07
N LEU A 340 -19.19 -8.91 2.57
CA LEU A 340 -18.85 -7.71 3.34
C LEU A 340 -19.75 -6.56 2.88
N SER A 341 -20.50 -5.96 3.80
CA SER A 341 -21.54 -4.97 3.46
C SER A 341 -21.73 -3.90 4.53
N LEU A 342 -22.40 -2.81 4.15
CA LEU A 342 -22.91 -1.78 5.05
C LEU A 342 -24.42 -1.93 5.22
N LEU A 343 -24.92 -1.70 6.43
CA LEU A 343 -26.35 -1.70 6.71
C LEU A 343 -26.72 -0.66 7.78
N ASN A 344 -28.00 -0.30 7.86
CA ASN A 344 -28.54 0.41 9.03
C ASN A 344 -29.18 -0.61 9.97
N ASN A 345 -28.84 -0.58 11.26
CA ASN A 345 -29.52 -1.41 12.27
C ASN A 345 -30.85 -0.77 12.72
N SER A 346 -31.52 -1.41 13.70
CA SER A 346 -32.80 -0.94 14.25
C SER A 346 -32.78 0.47 14.88
N PHE A 347 -31.60 0.97 15.24
CA PHE A 347 -31.39 2.32 15.78
C PHE A 347 -31.01 3.35 14.69
N MET A 348 -31.06 2.97 13.41
CA MET A 348 -30.50 3.74 12.29
C MET A 348 -28.99 4.00 12.41
N HIS A 349 -28.29 3.20 13.22
CA HIS A 349 -26.84 3.25 13.27
C HIS A 349 -26.26 2.55 12.04
N ARG A 350 -25.29 3.20 11.41
CA ARG A 350 -24.54 2.64 10.29
C ARG A 350 -23.61 1.56 10.84
N CYS A 351 -23.73 0.34 10.31
CA CYS A 351 -22.99 -0.83 10.74
C CYS A 351 -22.20 -1.41 9.56
N VAL A 352 -21.08 -2.06 9.85
CA VAL A 352 -20.44 -3.02 8.94
C VAL A 352 -20.96 -4.41 9.27
N ARG A 353 -21.33 -5.20 8.25
CA ARG A 353 -21.66 -6.62 8.39
C ARG A 353 -20.66 -7.46 7.62
N PHE A 354 -20.15 -8.51 8.26
CA PHE A 354 -19.51 -9.62 7.59
C PHE A 354 -20.35 -10.89 7.77
N TYR A 355 -20.68 -11.54 6.66
CA TYR A 355 -21.38 -12.82 6.59
C TYR A 355 -20.44 -13.87 5.99
N ALA A 356 -20.46 -15.09 6.52
CA ALA A 356 -19.72 -16.23 5.97
C ALA A 356 -20.45 -17.56 6.20
N ASN A 357 -20.43 -18.45 5.20
CA ASN A 357 -20.78 -19.87 5.38
C ASN A 357 -19.55 -20.68 5.83
N HIS A 358 -19.79 -21.81 6.48
CA HIS A 358 -18.75 -22.68 7.05
C HIS A 358 -18.90 -24.14 6.57
N ALA A 359 -17.80 -24.88 6.58
CA ALA A 359 -17.73 -26.27 6.09
C ALA A 359 -18.62 -27.29 6.83
N ASP A 360 -19.24 -26.91 7.95
CA ASP A 360 -20.19 -27.74 8.70
C ASP A 360 -21.67 -27.37 8.43
N GLY A 361 -21.93 -26.52 7.44
CA GLY A 361 -23.27 -26.03 7.08
C GLY A 361 -23.83 -24.97 8.04
N THR A 362 -23.02 -24.44 8.95
CA THR A 362 -23.38 -23.26 9.76
C THR A 362 -22.90 -21.97 9.10
N SER A 363 -23.41 -20.82 9.54
CA SER A 363 -22.94 -19.51 9.09
C SER A 363 -22.72 -18.55 10.25
N THR A 364 -21.80 -17.61 10.08
CA THR A 364 -21.54 -16.49 10.98
C THR A 364 -22.00 -15.21 10.31
N SER A 365 -22.79 -14.40 11.01
CA SER A 365 -23.21 -13.07 10.57
C SER A 365 -22.87 -12.06 11.66
N PHE A 366 -21.68 -11.47 11.57
CA PHE A 366 -21.24 -10.44 12.51
C PHE A 366 -21.69 -9.06 12.02
N VAL A 367 -22.45 -8.34 12.85
CA VAL A 367 -22.87 -6.95 12.58
C VAL A 367 -22.21 -6.07 13.63
N TYR A 368 -21.26 -5.25 13.18
CA TYR A 368 -20.51 -4.34 14.02
C TYR A 368 -21.10 -2.93 13.95
N ASP A 369 -21.71 -2.50 15.05
CA ASP A 369 -22.25 -1.15 15.22
C ASP A 369 -21.13 -0.14 15.50
N ILE A 370 -20.44 0.23 14.42
CA ILE A 370 -19.35 1.21 14.41
C ILE A 370 -19.78 2.59 14.91
N GLN A 371 -21.05 2.95 14.76
CA GLN A 371 -21.57 4.25 15.17
C GLN A 371 -21.81 4.29 16.68
N ALA A 372 -22.25 3.19 17.30
CA ALA A 372 -22.34 3.09 18.76
C ALA A 372 -20.96 3.17 19.45
N VAL A 373 -19.89 2.67 18.82
CA VAL A 373 -18.52 2.76 19.37
C VAL A 373 -17.78 4.06 19.01
N GLY A 374 -18.25 4.84 18.04
CA GLY A 374 -17.78 6.23 17.81
C GLY A 374 -17.50 6.67 16.36
N ILE A 375 -17.59 5.78 15.34
CA ILE A 375 -17.42 6.14 13.92
C ILE A 375 -18.80 6.27 13.24
N THR A 376 -19.23 7.51 12.97
CA THR A 376 -20.56 7.79 12.39
C THR A 376 -20.52 7.95 10.87
N ILE A 377 -20.57 6.85 10.11
CA ILE A 377 -20.42 6.92 8.63
C ILE A 377 -19.28 7.88 8.26
N THR A 378 -19.35 8.71 7.20
CA THR A 378 -20.49 9.52 6.68
C THR A 378 -20.37 9.77 5.16
N PRO A 379 -21.44 10.15 4.43
CA PRO A 379 -21.37 10.43 3.00
C PRO A 379 -20.24 11.37 2.53
N GLY A 380 -19.62 11.03 1.39
CA GLY A 380 -18.52 11.76 0.75
C GLY A 380 -17.14 11.57 1.39
N LYS A 381 -17.07 10.94 2.56
CA LYS A 381 -15.84 10.69 3.33
C LYS A 381 -15.31 9.26 3.10
N TRP A 382 -14.03 9.00 3.35
CA TRP A 382 -13.39 7.70 3.05
C TRP A 382 -13.21 6.84 4.31
N TYR A 383 -13.38 5.53 4.14
CA TYR A 383 -13.29 4.52 5.19
C TYR A 383 -12.51 3.31 4.71
N TYR A 384 -11.83 2.67 5.63
CA TYR A 384 -11.17 1.38 5.42
C TYR A 384 -11.81 0.36 6.35
N VAL A 385 -12.16 -0.80 5.80
CA VAL A 385 -12.66 -1.95 6.56
C VAL A 385 -11.73 -3.14 6.34
N CYS A 386 -11.39 -3.80 7.45
CA CYS A 386 -10.54 -4.99 7.48
C CYS A 386 -11.26 -6.09 8.25
N VAL A 387 -11.44 -7.25 7.63
CA VAL A 387 -11.90 -8.47 8.31
C VAL A 387 -10.75 -9.45 8.32
N THR A 388 -10.33 -9.91 9.50
CA THR A 388 -9.33 -10.98 9.64
C THR A 388 -9.88 -12.15 10.41
N PHE A 389 -9.55 -13.36 10.00
CA PHE A 389 -9.85 -14.58 10.74
C PHE A 389 -8.57 -15.29 11.16
N ASP A 390 -8.52 -15.72 12.43
CA ASP A 390 -7.47 -16.56 13.00
C ASP A 390 -7.98 -17.99 13.20
N SER A 391 -7.56 -18.92 12.34
CA SER A 391 -7.94 -20.32 12.46
C SER A 391 -7.36 -21.01 13.70
N THR A 392 -6.36 -20.41 14.37
CA THR A 392 -5.77 -20.94 15.61
C THR A 392 -6.72 -20.74 16.79
N ASN A 393 -7.40 -19.58 16.81
CA ASN A 393 -8.26 -19.14 17.91
C ASN A 393 -9.76 -19.21 17.57
N ASN A 394 -10.11 -19.52 16.32
CA ASN A 394 -11.47 -19.38 15.77
C ASN A 394 -12.03 -17.96 15.97
N GLU A 395 -11.16 -16.96 15.85
CA GLU A 395 -11.47 -15.56 16.11
C GLU A 395 -11.62 -14.82 14.78
N MET A 396 -12.72 -14.09 14.62
CA MET A 396 -12.89 -13.11 13.56
C MET A 396 -12.86 -11.70 14.14
N THR A 397 -11.94 -10.90 13.62
CA THR A 397 -11.76 -9.48 13.92
C THR A 397 -12.34 -8.66 12.77
N THR A 398 -13.26 -7.73 13.01
CA THR A 398 -13.63 -6.70 12.05
C THR A 398 -13.19 -5.34 12.58
N MET A 399 -12.32 -4.67 11.85
CA MET A 399 -11.89 -3.32 12.15
C MET A 399 -12.44 -2.36 11.10
N VAL A 400 -12.91 -1.20 11.54
CA VAL A 400 -13.27 -0.09 10.66
C VAL A 400 -12.48 1.15 11.07
N ARG A 401 -11.92 1.83 10.08
CA ARG A 401 -11.11 3.04 10.22
C ARG A 401 -11.71 4.19 9.42
N ASP A 402 -11.79 5.35 10.05
CA ASP A 402 -12.00 6.64 9.43
C ASP A 402 -10.66 7.09 8.82
N LEU A 403 -10.56 7.15 7.49
CA LEU A 403 -9.27 7.34 6.81
C LEU A 403 -8.77 8.79 6.87
N GLN A 404 -9.63 9.76 7.21
CA GLN A 404 -9.21 11.15 7.38
C GLN A 404 -8.65 11.41 8.78
N THR A 405 -9.30 10.88 9.83
CA THR A 405 -8.93 11.13 11.25
C THR A 405 -8.07 10.03 11.86
N GLY A 406 -7.85 8.93 11.13
CA GLY A 406 -7.12 7.76 11.60
C GLY A 406 -7.80 6.98 12.73
N VAL A 407 -8.94 7.43 13.26
CA VAL A 407 -9.70 6.75 14.32
C VAL A 407 -10.16 5.39 13.80
N ARG A 408 -9.92 4.34 14.60
CA ARG A 408 -10.30 2.97 14.29
C ARG A 408 -10.95 2.31 15.50
N TYR A 409 -11.94 1.47 15.25
CA TYR A 409 -12.49 0.57 16.26
C TYR A 409 -12.47 -0.88 15.76
N VAL A 410 -12.36 -1.80 16.70
CA VAL A 410 -12.19 -3.23 16.48
C VAL A 410 -13.33 -3.98 17.16
N GLY A 411 -14.11 -4.71 16.39
CA GLY A 411 -15.05 -5.72 16.86
C GLY A 411 -14.42 -7.11 16.76
N VAL A 412 -14.67 -7.95 17.75
CA VAL A 412 -14.20 -9.34 17.80
C VAL A 412 -15.39 -10.27 18.04
N THR A 413 -15.42 -11.39 17.33
CA THR A 413 -16.39 -12.47 17.54
C THR A 413 -15.72 -13.82 17.30
N THR A 414 -16.27 -14.88 17.90
CA THR A 414 -15.97 -16.24 17.42
C THR A 414 -16.55 -16.41 16.01
N SER A 415 -15.82 -17.13 15.15
CA SER A 415 -16.24 -17.56 13.82
C SER A 415 -15.63 -18.93 13.53
N LYS A 416 -15.83 -19.48 12.34
CA LYS A 416 -15.18 -20.71 11.86
C LYS A 416 -14.51 -20.45 10.51
N PRO A 417 -13.64 -21.35 10.02
CA PRO A 417 -13.14 -21.27 8.66
C PRO A 417 -14.26 -21.16 7.63
N LEU A 418 -13.98 -20.50 6.50
CA LEU A 418 -14.92 -20.42 5.38
C LEU A 418 -15.26 -21.84 4.88
N VAL A 419 -16.44 -21.99 4.31
CA VAL A 419 -16.80 -23.21 3.56
C VAL A 419 -15.79 -23.44 2.44
N GLY A 420 -15.52 -24.71 2.15
CA GLY A 420 -14.64 -25.06 1.04
C GLY A 420 -15.34 -24.83 -0.29
N TRP A 421 -14.56 -24.75 -1.35
CA TRP A 421 -15.07 -24.78 -2.73
C TRP A 421 -15.49 -26.20 -3.12
N THR A 422 -16.44 -26.32 -4.05
CA THR A 422 -16.77 -27.62 -4.62
C THR A 422 -15.58 -28.17 -5.44
N ALA A 423 -15.69 -29.42 -5.89
CA ALA A 423 -14.66 -30.02 -6.75
C ALA A 423 -14.54 -29.33 -8.12
N ASN A 424 -15.62 -28.71 -8.61
CA ASN A 424 -15.71 -27.99 -9.88
C ASN A 424 -16.37 -26.62 -9.59
N PRO A 425 -15.65 -25.68 -8.95
CA PRO A 425 -16.25 -24.45 -8.47
C PRO A 425 -16.63 -23.52 -9.61
N ASP A 426 -17.68 -22.74 -9.38
CA ASP A 426 -18.10 -21.64 -10.25
C ASP A 426 -18.05 -20.33 -9.43
N PRO A 427 -16.85 -19.74 -9.24
CA PRO A 427 -16.69 -18.55 -8.41
C PRO A 427 -17.28 -17.32 -9.09
N VAL A 428 -18.06 -16.56 -8.33
CA VAL A 428 -18.48 -15.22 -8.72
C VAL A 428 -18.01 -14.22 -7.67
N PHE A 429 -17.25 -13.23 -8.12
CA PHE A 429 -16.87 -12.07 -7.33
C PHE A 429 -17.69 -10.86 -7.78
N ILE A 430 -18.29 -10.16 -6.81
CA ILE A 430 -19.08 -8.96 -7.05
C ILE A 430 -18.55 -7.85 -6.15
N ILE A 431 -18.20 -6.71 -6.74
CA ILE A 431 -17.82 -5.50 -6.00
C ILE A 431 -18.92 -4.46 -6.18
N GLY A 432 -19.34 -3.86 -5.06
CA GLY A 432 -20.38 -2.83 -5.00
C GLY A 432 -21.82 -3.34 -5.05
N SER A 433 -22.08 -4.66 -5.01
CA SER A 433 -23.44 -5.20 -5.08
C SER A 433 -23.58 -6.64 -4.59
N GLU A 434 -24.80 -7.03 -4.25
CA GLU A 434 -25.13 -8.36 -3.70
C GLU A 434 -25.61 -9.35 -4.79
N TYR A 435 -26.00 -8.88 -5.97
CA TYR A 435 -26.67 -9.67 -7.00
C TYR A 435 -26.05 -9.45 -8.39
N THR A 436 -25.96 -10.51 -9.19
CA THR A 436 -25.50 -10.48 -10.59
C THR A 436 -26.56 -10.02 -11.59
N GLY A 437 -27.82 -9.86 -11.15
CA GLY A 437 -28.96 -9.52 -12.01
C GLY A 437 -29.91 -8.50 -11.38
N SER A 438 -31.07 -8.30 -12.01
CA SER A 438 -32.06 -7.30 -11.58
C SER A 438 -32.75 -7.68 -10.26
N GLY A 439 -32.81 -6.71 -9.33
CA GLY A 439 -33.48 -6.85 -8.03
C GLY A 439 -32.61 -6.50 -6.81
N GLY A 440 -31.29 -6.44 -6.97
CA GLY A 440 -30.36 -6.13 -5.88
C GLY A 440 -30.20 -4.64 -5.56
N ARG A 441 -29.86 -4.32 -4.31
CA ARG A 441 -29.30 -3.00 -3.98
C ARG A 441 -27.80 -2.98 -4.24
N CYS A 442 -27.38 -1.96 -4.97
CA CYS A 442 -25.97 -1.62 -5.15
C CYS A 442 -25.54 -0.70 -4.01
N PHE A 443 -24.26 -0.73 -3.68
CA PHE A 443 -23.63 0.36 -2.94
C PHE A 443 -23.79 1.66 -3.74
N ASP A 444 -23.97 2.79 -3.05
CA ASP A 444 -24.08 4.11 -3.65
C ASP A 444 -22.92 4.93 -3.11
N GLY A 445 -21.89 5.18 -3.93
CA GLY A 445 -20.60 5.69 -3.45
C GLY A 445 -19.43 5.41 -4.38
N ARG A 446 -18.22 5.40 -3.81
CA ARG A 446 -16.98 4.96 -4.45
C ARG A 446 -16.35 3.80 -3.70
N ILE A 447 -15.80 2.81 -4.40
CA ILE A 447 -14.98 1.74 -3.83
C ILE A 447 -13.59 1.86 -4.44
N ASP A 448 -12.58 1.79 -3.58
CA ASP A 448 -11.16 1.76 -3.92
C ASP A 448 -10.55 0.49 -3.28
N ARG A 449 -9.41 0.04 -3.79
CA ARG A 449 -8.65 -1.19 -3.49
C ARG A 449 -9.40 -2.26 -2.68
N VAL A 450 -9.78 -3.33 -3.36
CA VAL A 450 -10.23 -4.56 -2.70
C VAL A 450 -9.09 -5.56 -2.66
N ARG A 451 -8.70 -6.02 -1.47
CA ARG A 451 -7.49 -6.84 -1.26
C ARG A 451 -7.77 -8.06 -0.39
N LEU A 452 -7.25 -9.21 -0.81
CA LEU A 452 -7.43 -10.52 -0.19
C LEU A 452 -6.09 -11.16 0.16
N SER A 453 -5.98 -11.71 1.36
CA SER A 453 -4.84 -12.49 1.83
C SER A 453 -5.29 -13.83 2.38
N ASN A 454 -4.56 -14.89 2.05
CA ASN A 454 -4.75 -16.24 2.59
C ASN A 454 -4.07 -16.46 3.96
N THR A 455 -3.83 -15.38 4.69
CA THR A 455 -3.31 -15.42 6.05
C THR A 455 -3.87 -14.25 6.88
N ARG A 456 -3.74 -14.34 8.21
CA ARG A 456 -4.06 -13.24 9.13
C ARG A 456 -2.93 -12.22 9.08
N LEU A 457 -3.18 -11.06 8.47
CA LEU A 457 -2.20 -9.99 8.42
C LEU A 457 -2.06 -9.33 9.80
N SER A 458 -0.81 -9.15 10.22
CA SER A 458 -0.47 -8.27 11.33
C SER A 458 -0.87 -6.82 10.99
N TYR A 459 -1.04 -6.00 12.02
CA TYR A 459 -1.36 -4.58 11.84
C TYR A 459 -0.37 -3.85 10.91
N ALA A 460 0.91 -4.20 10.92
CA ALA A 460 1.93 -3.60 10.05
C ALA A 460 1.79 -3.93 8.55
N ARG A 461 1.02 -4.95 8.16
CA ARG A 461 0.87 -5.39 6.75
C ARG A 461 -0.47 -5.01 6.12
N ARG A 462 -1.34 -4.37 6.91
CA ARG A 462 -2.68 -3.94 6.53
C ARG A 462 -2.64 -2.58 5.85
N LEU A 463 -3.45 -2.42 4.80
CA LEU A 463 -3.58 -1.17 4.05
C LEU A 463 -3.93 -0.01 5.00
N TYR A 464 -3.23 1.11 4.85
CA TYR A 464 -3.51 2.37 5.54
C TYR A 464 -3.68 2.23 7.06
N LEU A 465 -2.93 1.32 7.69
CA LEU A 465 -3.02 1.08 9.14
C LEU A 465 -1.82 1.61 9.93
N TYR A 466 -0.62 1.54 9.37
CA TYR A 466 0.51 2.37 9.81
C TYR A 466 0.39 3.72 9.11
N PRO A 467 0.09 4.80 9.85
CA PRO A 467 -0.05 6.13 9.24
C PRO A 467 1.30 6.76 8.95
N THR A 468 2.36 6.31 9.62
CA THR A 468 3.69 6.89 9.59
C THR A 468 4.41 6.49 8.33
N LEU A 469 4.65 7.47 7.46
CA LEU A 469 5.40 7.34 6.22
C LEU A 469 6.90 7.29 6.52
N ALA A 470 7.35 8.18 7.40
CA ALA A 470 8.71 8.22 7.95
C ALA A 470 8.74 8.79 9.38
N TYR A 471 9.69 8.30 10.17
CA TYR A 471 9.97 8.74 11.52
C TYR A 471 11.47 8.69 11.81
N TRP A 472 12.06 9.87 11.97
CA TRP A 472 13.47 10.03 12.31
C TRP A 472 13.60 10.43 13.77
N THR A 473 13.99 9.49 14.62
CA THR A 473 14.67 9.83 15.88
C THR A 473 16.10 10.23 15.54
N PHE A 474 16.59 11.32 16.12
CA PHE A 474 17.93 11.84 15.78
C PHE A 474 18.99 11.15 16.66
N ASP A 475 19.03 9.82 16.51
CA ASP A 475 19.88 8.84 17.18
C ASP A 475 20.91 8.26 16.20
N GLU A 476 22.08 8.88 16.08
CA GLU A 476 23.28 8.17 15.66
C GLU A 476 24.51 8.70 16.39
N ASN A 477 25.40 7.80 16.83
CA ASN A 477 26.66 8.15 17.48
C ASN A 477 27.90 7.91 16.57
N THR A 478 27.71 7.59 15.29
CA THR A 478 28.80 7.09 14.41
C THR A 478 28.85 7.59 12.98
N GLY A 479 27.84 8.31 12.45
CA GLY A 479 27.78 8.61 11.02
C GLY A 479 27.14 9.94 10.63
N GLN A 480 26.81 10.02 9.33
CA GLN A 480 26.17 11.13 8.62
C GLN A 480 24.80 10.70 8.04
N ILE A 481 24.19 9.63 8.57
CA ILE A 481 22.90 9.10 8.08
C ILE A 481 21.97 8.90 9.27
N THR A 482 20.94 9.74 9.37
CA THR A 482 19.82 9.52 10.27
C THR A 482 18.86 8.53 9.62
N ALA A 483 18.83 7.31 10.13
CA ALA A 483 17.97 6.26 9.58
C ALA A 483 16.47 6.58 9.77
N ASN A 484 15.63 6.16 8.84
CA ASN A 484 14.18 6.11 9.08
C ASN A 484 13.89 4.99 10.09
N THR A 485 13.68 5.36 11.35
CA THR A 485 13.55 4.39 12.46
C THR A 485 12.17 3.72 12.54
N ASN A 486 11.15 4.25 11.85
CA ASN A 486 9.84 3.63 11.74
C ASN A 486 9.07 4.17 10.52
N GLY A 487 8.73 3.31 9.56
CA GLY A 487 7.99 3.69 8.36
C GLY A 487 7.92 2.55 7.34
N ALA A 488 7.29 2.80 6.21
CA ALA A 488 7.18 1.86 5.09
C ALA A 488 8.17 2.12 3.94
N THR A 489 9.17 3.00 4.17
CA THR A 489 10.05 3.58 3.15
C THR A 489 11.50 3.61 3.64
N ASP A 490 12.46 3.44 2.73
CA ASP A 490 13.91 3.61 3.02
C ASP A 490 14.34 5.08 2.94
N ALA A 491 13.46 6.00 3.38
CA ALA A 491 13.61 7.45 3.35
C ALA A 491 14.67 7.97 4.37
N ASN A 492 15.89 7.48 4.27
CA ASN A 492 17.00 7.84 5.14
C ASN A 492 17.44 9.30 4.91
N LEU A 493 17.89 9.94 5.97
CA LEU A 493 18.22 11.35 5.98
C LEU A 493 19.74 11.52 6.07
N GLN A 494 20.36 12.12 5.05
CA GLN A 494 21.74 12.55 5.15
C GLN A 494 21.83 13.70 6.15
N PHE A 495 22.75 13.63 7.10
CA PHE A 495 23.09 14.72 7.99
C PHE A 495 24.04 15.69 7.24
N GLY A 496 23.98 16.97 7.56
CA GLY A 496 24.73 17.99 6.82
C GLY A 496 24.25 18.21 5.37
N SER A 497 25.13 18.80 4.54
CA SER A 497 24.88 19.07 3.11
C SER A 497 25.71 18.22 2.15
N MET A 498 26.69 17.47 2.66
CA MET A 498 27.59 16.60 1.91
C MET A 498 27.76 15.26 2.64
N THR A 499 28.13 14.21 1.92
CA THR A 499 28.34 12.87 2.50
C THR A 499 29.58 12.79 3.42
N SER A 500 30.46 13.80 3.38
CA SER A 500 31.62 13.94 4.26
C SER A 500 31.39 15.04 5.30
N VAL A 501 31.73 14.75 6.56
CA VAL A 501 31.66 15.70 7.68
C VAL A 501 32.40 17.01 7.38
N ASP A 502 31.73 18.15 7.52
CA ASP A 502 32.34 19.49 7.49
C ASP A 502 32.09 20.31 8.77
N ASN A 503 32.52 21.57 8.77
CA ASN A 503 32.43 22.47 9.94
C ASN A 503 31.15 23.33 9.99
N SER A 504 30.31 23.22 8.97
CA SER A 504 29.00 23.84 8.84
C SER A 504 27.87 22.86 9.19
N ASP A 505 28.15 21.56 9.17
CA ASP A 505 27.24 20.51 9.63
C ASP A 505 26.72 20.75 11.07
N PRO A 506 25.48 20.33 11.37
CA PRO A 506 24.97 20.28 12.73
C PRO A 506 25.79 19.34 13.61
N THR A 507 25.53 19.38 14.90
CA THR A 507 26.21 18.52 15.90
C THR A 507 25.22 17.65 16.62
N TRP A 508 25.59 16.41 16.94
CA TRP A 508 24.84 15.59 17.88
C TRP A 508 24.86 16.23 19.28
N SER A 509 23.74 16.22 19.98
CA SER A 509 23.59 16.76 21.33
C SER A 509 22.57 15.96 22.12
N THR A 510 22.51 16.11 23.44
CA THR A 510 21.49 15.45 24.27
C THR A 510 20.10 15.97 23.93
N GLY A 511 19.20 15.07 23.51
CA GLY A 511 17.80 15.31 23.19
C GLY A 511 16.92 15.49 24.41
N LEU A 512 15.60 15.29 24.23
CA LEU A 512 14.67 15.11 25.34
C LEU A 512 14.78 13.68 25.90
N SER A 513 14.84 12.69 24.99
CA SER A 513 14.76 11.26 25.30
C SER A 513 15.95 10.46 24.73
N GLY A 514 17.11 11.10 24.50
CA GLY A 514 18.28 10.44 23.91
C GLY A 514 19.29 11.41 23.30
N SER A 515 19.68 11.14 22.06
CA SER A 515 20.41 12.06 21.18
C SER A 515 19.43 12.91 20.37
N CYS A 516 19.87 14.07 19.91
CA CYS A 516 19.14 14.93 18.97
C CYS A 516 20.10 15.67 18.04
N MET A 517 19.56 16.18 16.93
CA MET A 517 20.28 17.07 16.03
C MET A 517 20.30 18.49 16.58
N LYS A 518 21.50 19.06 16.79
CA LYS A 518 21.68 20.46 17.18
C LYS A 518 22.22 21.29 16.04
N GLY A 519 21.43 22.27 15.61
CA GLY A 519 21.77 23.26 14.62
C GLY A 519 22.89 24.21 15.03
N ASN A 520 23.50 24.82 14.02
CA ASN A 520 24.44 25.92 14.18
C ASN A 520 23.70 27.26 14.35
N LYS A 521 24.38 28.24 14.95
CA LYS A 521 23.79 29.54 15.32
C LYS A 521 23.12 30.21 14.11
N TYR A 522 21.92 30.79 14.32
CA TYR A 522 21.22 31.56 13.29
C TYR A 522 22.09 32.73 12.81
N THR A 523 22.43 32.72 11.53
CA THR A 523 23.08 33.83 10.82
C THR A 523 22.49 33.96 9.42
N ALA A 524 22.57 35.14 8.83
CA ALA A 524 21.94 35.44 7.54
C ALA A 524 22.66 34.85 6.32
N ASN A 525 23.84 34.22 6.52
CA ASN A 525 24.72 33.70 5.47
C ASN A 525 25.13 32.24 5.74
N ASN A 526 24.33 31.48 6.50
CA ASN A 526 24.72 30.13 6.87
C ASN A 526 24.47 29.15 5.72
N ILE A 527 25.30 28.11 5.60
CA ILE A 527 25.15 27.08 4.54
C ILE A 527 24.42 25.83 5.08
N SER A 528 24.33 25.69 6.41
CA SER A 528 23.89 24.49 7.10
C SER A 528 22.45 24.04 6.76
N VAL A 529 22.30 23.22 5.74
CA VAL A 529 21.27 22.17 5.72
C VAL A 529 21.64 21.21 6.84
N TYR A 530 20.77 21.04 7.84
CA TYR A 530 21.10 20.14 8.96
C TYR A 530 20.87 18.69 8.59
N SER A 531 19.83 18.43 7.81
CA SER A 531 19.66 17.14 7.18
C SER A 531 18.84 17.27 5.90
N MET A 532 19.11 16.42 4.90
CA MET A 532 18.37 16.33 3.64
C MET A 532 18.18 14.89 3.15
N ASN A 533 17.28 14.70 2.19
CA ASN A 533 17.07 13.41 1.53
C ASN A 533 18.35 12.90 0.85
N SER A 534 18.74 11.66 1.14
CA SER A 534 19.88 10.98 0.50
C SER A 534 19.41 10.20 -0.74
N ASP A 535 19.23 10.89 -1.87
CA ASP A 535 18.87 10.31 -3.16
C ASP A 535 17.73 9.26 -3.09
N TRP A 536 16.64 9.64 -2.41
CA TRP A 536 15.44 8.81 -2.25
C TRP A 536 14.90 8.32 -3.59
N ALA A 537 14.42 7.07 -3.60
CA ALA A 537 13.66 6.55 -4.73
C ALA A 537 12.43 7.44 -5.02
N LEU A 538 11.96 7.45 -6.26
CA LEU A 538 10.78 8.21 -6.66
C LEU A 538 9.53 7.81 -5.84
N LYS A 539 9.43 6.53 -5.44
CA LYS A 539 8.34 5.99 -4.62
C LYS A 539 8.28 6.66 -3.24
N ASP A 540 9.42 6.74 -2.55
CA ASP A 540 9.53 7.40 -1.23
C ASP A 540 9.32 8.91 -1.34
N THR A 541 9.81 9.49 -2.44
CA THR A 541 9.65 10.90 -2.79
C THR A 541 8.19 11.31 -2.92
N GLU A 542 7.39 10.55 -3.65
CA GLU A 542 5.96 10.86 -3.80
C GLU A 542 5.17 10.64 -2.51
N LEU A 543 5.51 9.58 -1.76
CA LEU A 543 4.86 9.26 -0.48
C LEU A 543 4.99 10.38 0.55
N ILE A 544 6.14 11.06 0.63
CA ILE A 544 6.41 12.14 1.60
C ILE A 544 5.68 13.48 1.26
N SER A 545 4.88 13.54 0.18
CA SER A 545 3.91 14.62 -0.10
C SER A 545 2.45 14.12 -0.08
N PRO A 546 1.91 13.71 1.10
CA PRO A 546 0.60 13.07 1.22
C PRO A 546 -0.55 13.94 0.68
N GLY A 547 -1.33 13.36 -0.22
CA GLY A 547 -2.28 14.09 -1.05
C GLY A 547 -3.65 14.39 -0.42
N ASN A 548 -3.98 13.83 0.75
CA ASN A 548 -5.30 13.98 1.39
C ASN A 548 -5.13 14.65 2.78
N SER A 549 -5.59 14.04 3.86
CA SER A 549 -5.19 14.40 5.23
C SER A 549 -3.68 14.18 5.43
N TYR A 550 -3.09 14.70 6.52
CA TYR A 550 -1.71 14.38 6.93
C TYR A 550 -1.40 14.88 8.35
N ALA A 551 -0.30 14.40 8.91
CA ALA A 551 0.32 14.98 10.09
C ALA A 551 1.83 15.13 9.88
N ILE A 552 2.37 16.28 10.32
CA ILE A 552 3.82 16.50 10.43
C ILE A 552 4.10 16.94 11.86
N GLU A 553 4.92 16.19 12.56
CA GLU A 553 5.14 16.30 14.01
C GLU A 553 6.64 16.33 14.30
N MET A 554 7.08 17.16 15.24
CA MET A 554 8.48 17.22 15.68
C MET A 554 8.58 17.83 17.08
N ILE A 555 9.70 17.58 17.78
CA ILE A 555 10.07 18.35 18.96
C ILE A 555 11.29 19.23 18.70
N ILE A 556 11.28 20.43 19.30
CA ILE A 556 12.30 21.46 19.09
C ILE A 556 12.71 22.12 20.40
N ASN A 557 13.97 22.53 20.50
CA ASN A 557 14.51 23.33 21.61
C ASN A 557 15.30 24.51 21.05
N PRO A 558 14.70 25.69 20.85
CA PRO A 558 15.42 26.85 20.33
C PRO A 558 16.50 27.30 21.32
N THR A 559 17.67 27.66 20.84
CA THR A 559 18.77 28.22 21.63
C THR A 559 18.79 29.75 21.58
N SER A 560 18.31 30.36 20.49
CA SER A 560 18.17 31.82 20.40
C SER A 560 17.00 32.24 19.50
N TRP A 561 16.74 33.55 19.43
CA TRP A 561 15.80 34.16 18.49
C TRP A 561 16.47 35.36 17.80
N PRO A 562 16.04 35.75 16.59
CA PRO A 562 16.53 36.95 15.91
C PRO A 562 16.37 38.21 16.79
N MET A 563 17.45 38.97 16.96
CA MET A 563 17.52 40.07 17.94
C MET A 563 16.91 41.41 17.47
N SER A 564 16.45 41.53 16.22
CA SER A 564 16.01 42.82 15.64
C SER A 564 14.52 42.86 15.33
N ALA A 565 13.82 43.90 15.83
CA ALA A 565 12.38 44.11 15.67
C ALA A 565 11.89 44.48 14.25
N THR A 566 12.74 44.39 13.24
CA THR A 566 12.42 44.74 11.85
C THR A 566 11.71 43.58 11.15
N TYR A 567 10.43 43.37 11.46
CA TYR A 567 9.47 42.46 10.80
C TYR A 567 10.06 41.12 10.30
N ASP A 568 10.09 40.14 11.21
CA ASP A 568 10.78 38.85 11.04
C ASP A 568 10.10 37.88 10.04
N ALA A 569 8.97 38.24 9.44
CA ALA A 569 8.34 37.42 8.40
C ALA A 569 9.15 37.38 7.09
N ASN A 570 10.09 38.31 6.90
CA ASN A 570 11.09 38.25 5.82
C ASN A 570 12.27 37.32 6.15
N HIS A 571 12.38 36.85 7.40
CA HIS A 571 13.61 36.35 8.01
C HIS A 571 13.44 35.12 8.95
N PRO A 572 12.47 34.21 8.73
CA PRO A 572 12.14 33.14 9.66
C PRO A 572 13.31 32.16 9.93
N MET A 573 13.16 31.37 10.99
CA MET A 573 13.95 30.16 11.22
C MET A 573 13.22 28.96 10.60
N GLY A 574 13.77 28.37 9.54
CA GLY A 574 13.20 27.18 8.91
C GLY A 574 13.37 25.93 9.79
N LEU A 575 12.27 25.23 10.09
CA LEU A 575 12.28 23.95 10.83
C LEU A 575 12.26 22.76 9.88
N LEU A 576 11.48 22.86 8.80
CA LEU A 576 11.32 21.82 7.80
C LEU A 576 10.88 22.45 6.47
N ARG A 577 11.45 22.00 5.35
CA ARG A 577 10.93 22.29 4.02
C ARG A 577 10.87 21.01 3.19
N TYR A 578 9.81 20.86 2.41
CA TYR A 578 9.80 19.95 1.27
C TYR A 578 9.54 20.72 -0.02
N TYR A 579 10.44 20.58 -0.97
CA TYR A 579 10.51 21.36 -2.20
C TYR A 579 10.85 20.45 -3.36
N ASP A 580 10.19 20.66 -4.49
CA ASP A 580 10.57 20.04 -5.75
C ASP A 580 11.37 21.06 -6.55
N SER A 581 12.60 20.70 -6.90
CA SER A 581 13.50 21.58 -7.65
C SER A 581 13.33 21.49 -9.16
N ALA A 582 12.58 20.50 -9.67
CA ALA A 582 12.22 20.40 -11.07
C ALA A 582 11.16 21.45 -11.47
N ASP A 583 10.08 21.59 -10.68
CA ASP A 583 9.02 22.58 -10.93
C ASP A 583 9.19 23.91 -10.17
N GLY A 584 10.15 23.97 -9.25
CA GLY A 584 10.47 25.16 -8.47
C GLY A 584 9.45 25.50 -7.36
N LYS A 585 8.61 24.55 -6.93
CA LYS A 585 7.54 24.80 -5.95
C LYS A 585 7.75 24.05 -4.62
N THR A 586 7.43 24.75 -3.54
CA THR A 586 7.47 24.19 -2.17
C THR A 586 6.16 23.44 -1.90
N ARG A 587 6.25 22.15 -1.57
CA ARG A 587 5.08 21.33 -1.20
C ARG A 587 4.56 21.74 0.18
N TYR A 588 5.45 21.76 1.17
CA TYR A 588 5.17 22.34 2.49
C TYR A 588 6.43 22.87 3.18
N LEU A 589 6.24 23.74 4.18
CA LEU A 589 7.29 24.44 4.91
C LEU A 589 6.81 24.84 6.31
N ILE A 590 7.56 24.46 7.34
CA ILE A 590 7.35 24.81 8.74
C ILE A 590 8.46 25.74 9.20
N ARG A 591 8.09 26.84 9.88
CA ARG A 591 9.00 27.89 10.33
C ARG A 591 8.65 28.37 11.74
N LEU A 592 9.64 28.91 12.45
CA LEU A 592 9.43 29.84 13.56
C LEU A 592 9.70 31.28 13.10
N LEU A 593 8.92 32.24 13.60
CA LEU A 593 9.13 33.66 13.35
C LEU A 593 8.64 34.54 14.50
N ASN A 594 9.16 35.76 14.60
CA ASN A 594 8.57 36.81 15.44
C ASN A 594 7.49 37.59 14.68
N SER A 595 6.33 37.78 15.29
CA SER A 595 5.30 38.70 14.77
C SER A 595 5.76 40.16 14.81
N SER A 596 4.97 41.06 14.23
CA SER A 596 5.17 42.53 14.31
C SER A 596 5.20 43.10 15.74
N SER A 597 4.85 42.31 16.77
CA SER A 597 4.96 42.67 18.19
C SER A 597 6.00 41.81 18.95
N LEU A 598 6.98 41.23 18.24
CA LEU A 598 7.98 40.29 18.80
C LEU A 598 7.36 39.06 19.50
N LYS A 599 6.16 38.64 19.09
CA LYS A 599 5.52 37.46 19.64
C LYS A 599 5.95 36.22 18.86
N ARG A 600 6.31 35.16 19.56
CA ARG A 600 6.85 33.95 18.97
C ARG A 600 5.74 33.12 18.34
N CYS A 601 5.84 32.89 17.04
CA CYS A 601 4.84 32.20 16.23
C CYS A 601 5.43 30.97 15.54
N VAL A 602 4.56 29.99 15.28
CA VAL A 602 4.80 28.91 14.33
C VAL A 602 4.10 29.29 13.02
N SER A 603 4.75 29.04 11.89
CA SER A 603 4.20 29.34 10.57
C SER A 603 4.28 28.11 9.68
N PHE A 604 3.18 27.83 8.97
CA PHE A 604 3.08 26.79 7.96
C PHE A 604 2.72 27.40 6.62
N TYR A 605 3.37 26.91 5.57
CA TYR A 605 3.08 27.25 4.19
C TYR A 605 3.01 25.97 3.33
N ALA A 606 2.04 25.88 2.44
CA ALA A 606 1.94 24.80 1.45
C ALA A 606 1.31 25.28 0.14
N ILE A 607 1.65 24.63 -0.97
CA ILE A 607 0.99 24.78 -2.27
C ILE A 607 0.08 23.57 -2.49
N HIS A 608 -1.07 23.79 -3.14
CA HIS A 608 -2.12 22.81 -3.36
C HIS A 608 -2.24 22.42 -4.83
N SER A 609 -2.88 21.28 -5.12
CA SER A 609 -3.04 20.75 -6.48
C SER A 609 -3.71 21.72 -7.46
N ASP A 610 -4.60 22.59 -6.98
CA ASP A 610 -5.27 23.63 -7.78
C ASP A 610 -4.44 24.92 -7.98
N GLY A 611 -3.17 24.90 -7.59
CA GLY A 611 -2.27 26.05 -7.67
C GLY A 611 -2.49 27.13 -6.60
N THR A 612 -3.49 26.98 -5.71
CA THR A 612 -3.63 27.86 -4.55
C THR A 612 -2.60 27.52 -3.47
N SER A 613 -2.48 28.36 -2.43
CA SER A 613 -1.59 28.09 -1.30
C SER A 613 -2.23 28.45 0.03
N THR A 614 -1.90 27.68 1.06
CA THR A 614 -2.20 28.00 2.46
C THR A 614 -0.97 28.63 3.08
N SER A 615 -1.16 29.75 3.76
CA SER A 615 -0.15 30.40 4.58
C SER A 615 -0.78 30.77 5.92
N TYR A 616 -0.33 30.12 6.99
CA TYR A 616 -0.92 30.27 8.32
C TYR A 616 0.16 30.49 9.37
N THR A 617 -0.05 31.47 10.24
CA THR A 617 0.90 31.84 11.30
C THR A 617 0.16 31.85 12.63
N PHE A 618 0.41 30.82 13.44
CA PHE A 618 -0.20 30.65 14.75
C PHE A 618 0.66 31.31 15.84
N ASN A 619 0.03 32.17 16.63
CA ASN A 619 0.67 32.90 17.72
C ASN A 619 0.45 32.16 19.05
N ALA A 620 1.26 31.14 19.31
CA ALA A 620 1.21 30.33 20.53
C ALA A 620 1.29 31.20 21.81
N GLN A 621 2.07 32.28 21.77
CA GLN A 621 2.21 33.19 22.91
C GLN A 621 0.91 33.94 23.26
N ASN A 622 0.10 34.32 22.27
CA ASN A 622 -1.24 34.86 22.52
C ASN A 622 -2.20 33.82 23.10
N ALA A 623 -2.01 32.54 22.76
CA ALA A 623 -2.83 31.44 23.25
C ALA A 623 -2.38 30.92 24.64
N GLY A 624 -1.17 31.30 25.10
CA GLY A 624 -0.67 31.03 26.45
C GLY A 624 0.69 30.33 26.53
N VAL A 625 1.24 29.81 25.41
CA VAL A 625 2.57 29.16 25.38
C VAL A 625 3.63 30.09 24.80
N THR A 626 4.58 30.52 25.62
CA THR A 626 5.72 31.31 25.15
C THR A 626 6.92 30.41 24.86
N ILE A 627 7.16 30.10 23.57
CA ILE A 627 8.26 29.25 23.10
C ILE A 627 9.61 29.84 23.57
N THR A 628 10.22 29.33 24.64
CA THR A 628 11.35 29.98 25.31
C THR A 628 12.68 29.26 25.05
N PRO A 629 13.78 30.00 24.78
CA PRO A 629 15.08 29.36 24.58
C PRO A 629 15.50 28.43 25.72
N GLY A 630 16.01 27.25 25.37
CA GLY A 630 16.42 26.21 26.30
C GLY A 630 15.31 25.21 26.69
N ASN A 631 14.03 25.52 26.42
CA ASN A 631 12.91 24.61 26.69
C ASN A 631 12.55 23.79 25.45
N TRP A 632 12.06 22.57 25.66
CA TRP A 632 11.52 21.70 24.61
C TRP A 632 10.05 22.02 24.30
N TYR A 633 9.70 22.00 23.02
CA TYR A 633 8.35 22.22 22.51
C TYR A 633 8.01 21.17 21.46
N TYR A 634 6.85 20.54 21.58
CA TYR A 634 6.27 19.75 20.49
C TYR A 634 5.51 20.69 19.54
N ILE A 635 5.75 20.51 18.24
CA ILE A 635 5.07 21.20 17.15
C ILE A 635 4.33 20.15 16.33
N GLY A 636 3.01 20.29 16.24
CA GLY A 636 2.15 19.46 15.39
C GLY A 636 1.50 20.28 14.28
N VAL A 637 1.57 19.78 13.06
CA VAL A 637 0.84 20.27 11.89
C VAL A 637 -0.13 19.18 11.47
N ILE A 638 -1.43 19.37 11.70
CA ILE A 638 -2.45 18.34 11.47
C ILE A 638 -3.43 18.86 10.43
N TYR A 639 -3.47 18.25 9.24
CA TYR A 639 -4.45 18.58 8.20
C TYR A 639 -5.48 17.47 8.06
N ASN A 640 -6.75 17.83 8.23
CA ASN A 640 -7.89 16.93 8.08
C ASN A 640 -8.72 17.35 6.86
N ASP A 641 -8.69 16.55 5.80
CA ASP A 641 -9.39 16.80 4.54
C ASP A 641 -10.89 16.44 4.64
N TYR A 642 -11.63 17.20 5.44
CA TYR A 642 -13.07 17.04 5.58
C TYR A 642 -13.84 18.36 5.72
N PRO A 643 -14.84 18.64 4.86
CA PRO A 643 -15.15 17.91 3.62
C PRO A 643 -13.99 18.04 2.61
N ALA A 644 -13.87 17.06 1.70
CA ALA A 644 -12.74 16.95 0.78
C ALA A 644 -12.53 18.24 -0.04
N GLY A 645 -11.29 18.72 -0.11
CA GLY A 645 -10.92 19.96 -0.80
C GLY A 645 -11.29 21.26 -0.04
N ALA A 646 -11.83 21.15 1.17
CA ALA A 646 -12.16 22.28 2.06
C ALA A 646 -11.80 21.96 3.53
N GLY A 647 -10.77 21.13 3.74
CA GLY A 647 -10.34 20.68 5.05
C GLY A 647 -9.77 21.78 5.96
N THR A 648 -9.41 21.36 7.18
CA THR A 648 -8.87 22.25 8.21
C THR A 648 -7.46 21.84 8.58
N LEU A 649 -6.56 22.82 8.62
CA LEU A 649 -5.20 22.72 9.14
C LEU A 649 -5.17 23.23 10.58
N GLU A 650 -4.69 22.43 11.53
CA GLU A 650 -4.41 22.80 12.92
C GLU A 650 -2.88 22.91 13.11
N LEU A 651 -2.41 24.01 13.70
CA LEU A 651 -1.07 24.13 14.26
C LEU A 651 -1.14 24.03 15.77
N ILE A 652 -0.32 23.16 16.34
CA ILE A 652 -0.28 22.82 17.75
C ILE A 652 1.10 23.15 18.31
N VAL A 653 1.13 23.73 19.51
CA VAL A 653 2.35 23.91 20.29
C VAL A 653 2.10 23.42 21.72
N ARG A 654 2.88 22.43 22.16
CA ARG A 654 2.91 21.96 23.55
C ARG A 654 4.25 22.33 24.17
N ASP A 655 4.22 22.97 25.33
CA ASP A 655 5.41 23.15 26.17
C ASP A 655 5.69 21.83 26.90
N MET A 656 6.81 21.18 26.57
CA MET A 656 7.11 19.82 27.03
C MET A 656 7.48 19.76 28.53
N THR A 657 7.81 20.91 29.13
CA THR A 657 8.13 21.01 30.56
C THR A 657 6.86 21.09 31.42
N THR A 658 5.79 21.70 30.89
CA THR A 658 4.55 21.97 31.63
C THR A 658 3.36 21.13 31.15
N GLY A 659 3.49 20.41 30.04
CA GLY A 659 2.40 19.72 29.36
C GLY A 659 1.39 20.65 28.67
N TYR A 660 1.45 21.97 28.91
CA TYR A 660 0.43 22.91 28.46
C TYR A 660 0.42 23.05 26.93
N THR A 661 -0.73 22.78 26.33
CA THR A 661 -0.91 22.65 24.87
C THR A 661 -1.90 23.70 24.36
N VAL A 662 -1.48 24.44 23.34
CA VAL A 662 -2.30 25.42 22.62
C VAL A 662 -2.33 25.11 21.14
N SER A 663 -3.43 25.42 20.47
CA SER A 663 -3.54 25.27 19.02
C SER A 663 -4.36 26.38 18.37
N GLY A 664 -4.22 26.49 17.06
CA GLY A 664 -5.02 27.37 16.21
C GLY A 664 -5.17 26.77 14.82
N SER A 665 -6.28 27.08 14.15
CA SER A 665 -6.64 26.46 12.87
C SER A 665 -6.94 27.45 11.75
N THR A 666 -6.84 26.96 10.51
CA THR A 666 -7.28 27.65 9.28
C THR A 666 -7.92 26.65 8.31
N THR A 667 -8.71 27.14 7.36
CA THR A 667 -9.03 26.37 6.14
C THR A 667 -7.77 26.09 5.33
N SER A 668 -7.66 24.90 4.78
CA SER A 668 -6.55 24.45 3.92
C SER A 668 -7.05 23.40 2.92
N LYS A 669 -6.14 22.82 2.13
CA LYS A 669 -6.40 21.85 1.06
C LYS A 669 -5.32 20.75 1.02
N PRO A 670 -5.58 19.64 0.31
CA PRO A 670 -4.57 18.72 -0.22
C PRO A 670 -3.23 19.36 -0.60
N LEU A 671 -2.10 18.73 -0.22
CA LEU A 671 -0.77 19.14 -0.71
C LEU A 671 -0.66 18.92 -2.22
N MET A 672 0.11 19.75 -2.92
CA MET A 672 0.46 19.51 -4.33
C MET A 672 1.24 18.18 -4.49
N ALA A 673 0.97 17.45 -5.58
CA ALA A 673 1.78 16.29 -5.98
C ALA A 673 3.23 16.69 -6.27
N MET A 674 4.17 15.75 -6.28
CA MET A 674 5.48 15.97 -6.91
C MET A 674 5.29 16.18 -8.44
N SER A 675 6.25 16.79 -9.14
CA SER A 675 6.18 16.81 -10.61
C SER A 675 6.49 15.43 -11.21
N ASP A 676 6.23 15.26 -12.51
CA ASP A 676 6.32 13.97 -13.20
C ASP A 676 7.75 13.38 -13.21
N ASP A 677 8.76 14.24 -13.28
CA ASP A 677 10.18 13.94 -13.03
C ASP A 677 10.67 14.83 -11.87
N PRO A 678 10.44 14.44 -10.61
CA PRO A 678 10.66 15.32 -9.47
C PRO A 678 12.10 15.26 -8.99
N ASN A 679 12.64 16.42 -8.65
CA ASN A 679 13.96 16.55 -8.07
C ASN A 679 13.82 17.02 -6.60
N PRO A 680 13.47 16.11 -5.67
CA PRO A 680 13.10 16.45 -4.30
C PRO A 680 14.26 17.01 -3.50
N LYS A 681 13.93 17.99 -2.68
CA LYS A 681 14.81 18.58 -1.68
C LYS A 681 14.00 18.74 -0.40
N PHE A 682 14.09 17.72 0.43
CA PHE A 682 13.63 17.71 1.81
C PHE A 682 14.76 18.28 2.68
N THR A 683 14.49 19.26 3.54
CA THR A 683 15.49 19.82 4.45
C THR A 683 14.94 20.01 5.85
N VAL A 684 15.58 19.41 6.84
CA VAL A 684 15.30 19.63 8.26
C VAL A 684 16.22 20.73 8.80
N GLY A 685 15.66 21.64 9.61
CA GLY A 685 16.37 22.74 10.27
C GLY A 685 16.88 23.87 9.38
N SER A 686 16.52 23.87 8.09
CA SER A 686 16.74 24.99 7.17
C SER A 686 15.51 25.21 6.29
N GLU A 687 15.37 26.45 5.79
CA GLU A 687 14.44 26.79 4.70
C GLU A 687 15.12 26.73 3.32
N TYR A 688 16.45 26.85 3.25
CA TYR A 688 17.18 26.97 1.99
C TYR A 688 18.33 25.97 1.90
N LEU A 689 18.64 25.58 0.66
CA LEU A 689 19.73 24.66 0.34
C LEU A 689 21.11 25.36 0.34
N SER A 690 21.14 26.70 0.27
CA SER A 690 22.36 27.50 0.38
C SER A 690 22.02 28.95 0.75
N GLY A 691 22.97 29.65 1.39
CA GLY A 691 22.83 31.06 1.78
C GLY A 691 21.63 31.36 2.69
N GLY A 692 21.23 30.38 3.50
CA GLY A 692 19.97 30.37 4.22
C GLY A 692 20.05 30.85 5.67
N ARG A 693 18.87 30.89 6.30
CA ARG A 693 18.69 31.10 7.73
C ARG A 693 18.21 29.81 8.38
N CYS A 694 19.14 29.15 9.06
CA CYS A 694 18.94 27.86 9.70
C CYS A 694 18.36 28.04 11.12
N PHE A 695 17.73 27.01 11.65
CA PHE A 695 17.17 27.03 13.00
C PHE A 695 18.24 26.98 14.09
N ASP A 696 18.26 27.96 14.99
CA ASP A 696 19.19 27.98 16.13
C ASP A 696 18.61 27.21 17.31
N GLY A 697 18.91 25.93 17.40
CA GLY A 697 18.36 25.05 18.43
C GLY A 697 18.62 23.56 18.18
N LYS A 698 17.89 22.72 18.92
CA LYS A 698 17.85 21.26 18.74
C LYS A 698 16.54 20.83 18.09
N ILE A 699 16.58 19.85 17.21
CA ILE A 699 15.41 19.19 16.61
C ILE A 699 15.53 17.70 16.92
N ASP A 700 14.42 17.07 17.25
CA ASP A 700 14.33 15.63 17.49
C ASP A 700 12.95 15.09 17.07
N GLU A 701 12.85 13.77 16.93
CA GLU A 701 11.62 13.01 16.67
C GLU A 701 10.72 13.59 15.57
N LEU A 702 11.25 13.73 14.34
CA LEU A 702 10.46 14.18 13.19
C LEU A 702 9.63 13.02 12.62
N ARG A 703 8.31 13.11 12.69
CA ARG A 703 7.36 12.17 12.12
C ARG A 703 6.53 12.80 11.00
N ILE A 704 6.41 12.10 9.88
CA ILE A 704 5.47 12.41 8.80
C ILE A 704 4.47 11.26 8.68
N SER A 705 3.19 11.60 8.67
CA SER A 705 2.11 10.63 8.52
C SER A 705 1.14 11.03 7.42
N ASP A 706 0.61 10.03 6.74
CA ASP A 706 -0.32 10.14 5.61
C ASP A 706 -1.74 10.61 6.00
N MET A 707 -2.04 10.71 7.30
CA MET A 707 -3.37 11.09 7.80
C MET A 707 -3.33 12.03 9.01
N ALA A 708 -4.46 12.65 9.32
CA ALA A 708 -4.60 13.51 10.49
C ALA A 708 -4.57 12.66 11.76
N ILE A 709 -3.43 12.64 12.45
CA ILE A 709 -3.28 11.85 13.67
C ILE A 709 -4.17 12.40 14.79
N ALA A 710 -5.09 11.57 15.27
CA ALA A 710 -5.95 11.81 16.44
C ALA A 710 -5.13 12.06 17.71
N ASP A 711 -5.64 12.88 18.63
CA ASP A 711 -4.82 13.44 19.72
C ASP A 711 -4.06 12.40 20.55
N SER A 712 -4.72 11.31 20.96
CA SER A 712 -4.12 10.21 21.74
C SER A 712 -3.10 9.34 20.99
N ALA A 713 -2.86 9.60 19.70
CA ALA A 713 -1.87 8.88 18.88
C ALA A 713 -0.77 9.80 18.32
N ARG A 714 -0.83 11.10 18.61
CA ARG A 714 0.23 12.08 18.30
C ARG A 714 1.46 11.75 19.13
N LEU A 715 2.68 12.07 18.66
CA LEU A 715 3.93 11.77 19.40
C LEU A 715 3.86 12.24 20.86
N TYR A 716 3.23 13.39 21.09
CA TYR A 716 3.02 13.98 22.41
C TYR A 716 1.61 14.57 22.58
N GLY A 717 0.59 13.92 22.02
CA GLY A 717 -0.81 14.24 22.30
C GLY A 717 -1.43 13.27 23.31
N GLY A 718 -2.67 13.56 23.74
CA GLY A 718 -3.25 12.89 24.90
C GLY A 718 -2.64 13.41 26.20
N LEU A 719 -3.10 14.58 26.66
CA LEU A 719 -3.10 15.05 28.06
C LEU A 719 -3.70 16.47 28.07
N LYS A 720 -4.85 16.65 28.74
CA LYS A 720 -5.41 17.98 29.01
C LYS A 720 -6.02 18.07 30.40
N VAL A 721 -5.56 19.07 31.16
CA VAL A 721 -6.09 19.54 32.45
C VAL A 721 -5.96 18.48 33.57
N GLY A 722 -4.77 17.92 33.76
CA GLY A 722 -4.56 16.94 34.84
C GLY A 722 -3.13 16.50 35.15
N ASP A 723 -2.09 17.04 34.51
CA ASP A 723 -0.69 16.60 34.51
C ASP A 723 0.06 16.74 35.88
N TRP A 724 -0.57 16.34 36.99
CA TRP A 724 -0.11 16.50 38.39
C TRP A 724 0.85 15.38 38.85
N GLY A 725 1.81 14.99 38.00
CA GLY A 725 3.00 14.22 38.44
C GLY A 725 2.81 12.72 38.70
N LEU A 726 1.96 12.03 37.92
CA LEU A 726 1.62 10.61 38.12
C LEU A 726 2.54 9.59 37.40
N PHE A 727 3.51 10.03 36.59
CA PHE A 727 4.48 9.20 35.84
C PHE A 727 5.28 8.15 36.65
N LYS A 728 5.17 8.14 37.98
CA LYS A 728 5.84 7.16 38.86
C LYS A 728 4.99 5.94 39.22
N ALA A 729 3.69 5.96 38.91
CA ALA A 729 2.75 4.89 39.22
C ALA A 729 2.33 4.07 37.99
N ASP A 730 2.59 4.62 36.79
CA ASP A 730 2.52 3.97 35.49
C ASP A 730 3.85 3.21 35.27
N PHE A 731 3.83 1.90 35.46
CA PHE A 731 4.98 0.99 35.44
C PHE A 731 5.12 0.22 34.13
N ASN A 732 4.07 0.14 33.31
CA ASN A 732 4.13 -0.40 31.95
C ASN A 732 4.39 0.69 30.88
N SER A 733 4.25 1.97 31.26
CA SER A 733 4.40 3.18 30.41
C SER A 733 3.34 3.31 29.31
N ASP A 734 2.11 2.86 29.56
CA ASP A 734 0.99 2.96 28.61
C ASP A 734 0.14 4.23 28.75
N GLY A 735 0.38 5.04 29.79
CA GLY A 735 -0.32 6.29 30.07
C GLY A 735 -1.51 6.16 31.05
N TYR A 736 -1.74 4.98 31.61
CA TYR A 736 -2.78 4.69 32.59
C TYR A 736 -2.18 4.30 33.97
N VAL A 737 -3.04 3.97 34.93
CA VAL A 737 -2.66 3.39 36.23
C VAL A 737 -3.70 2.31 36.53
N ASP A 738 -3.40 1.06 36.20
CA ASP A 738 -4.38 -0.03 36.21
C ASP A 738 -3.84 -1.38 36.74
N ASP A 739 -4.56 -2.49 36.49
CA ASP A 739 -4.18 -3.81 37.00
C ASP A 739 -2.97 -4.45 36.29
N GLU A 740 -2.56 -3.97 35.11
CA GLU A 740 -1.27 -4.33 34.53
C GLU A 740 -0.11 -3.72 35.33
N ASP A 741 -0.21 -2.45 35.76
CA ASP A 741 0.82 -1.83 36.62
C ASP A 741 0.96 -2.55 37.96
N LEU A 742 -0.16 -2.95 38.56
CA LEU A 742 -0.16 -3.76 39.77
C LEU A 742 0.55 -5.11 39.55
N TYR A 743 0.36 -5.72 38.38
CA TYR A 743 1.06 -6.94 37.97
C TYR A 743 2.56 -6.68 37.79
N TYR A 744 2.98 -5.58 37.17
CA TYR A 744 4.38 -5.21 37.05
C TYR A 744 5.04 -4.99 38.42
N ILE A 745 4.42 -4.24 39.35
CA ILE A 745 4.91 -4.10 40.73
C ILE A 745 5.08 -5.47 41.39
N ALA A 746 4.07 -6.34 41.30
CA ALA A 746 4.11 -7.67 41.89
C ALA A 746 5.24 -8.53 41.31
N HIS A 747 5.42 -8.48 39.99
CA HIS A 747 6.44 -9.21 39.27
C HIS A 747 7.86 -8.76 39.66
N TYR A 748 8.08 -7.44 39.84
CA TYR A 748 9.37 -6.90 40.27
C TYR A 748 9.64 -7.12 41.77
N TRP A 749 8.61 -7.04 42.63
CA TRP A 749 8.74 -7.36 44.06
C TRP A 749 9.20 -8.81 44.25
N LEU A 750 8.61 -9.76 43.52
CA LEU A 750 8.98 -11.18 43.55
C LEU A 750 10.38 -11.47 42.98
N LYS A 751 10.90 -10.63 42.07
CA LYS A 751 12.22 -10.79 41.45
C LYS A 751 13.38 -10.26 42.30
N ALA A 752 13.12 -9.45 43.33
CA ALA A 752 14.13 -8.89 44.25
C ALA A 752 15.35 -8.24 43.55
N SER A 753 15.17 -7.64 42.37
CA SER A 753 16.23 -7.04 41.57
C SER A 753 16.39 -5.54 41.86
N PRO A 754 17.57 -5.04 42.27
CA PRO A 754 17.72 -3.64 42.70
C PRO A 754 17.62 -2.56 41.61
N SER A 755 17.59 -2.90 40.32
CA SER A 755 18.20 -2.04 39.28
C SER A 755 17.39 -1.84 37.98
N ALA A 756 16.09 -1.54 38.01
CA ALA A 756 15.32 -1.35 36.76
C ALA A 756 14.14 -0.35 36.72
N MET A 757 13.64 0.21 37.82
CA MET A 757 12.49 1.16 37.76
C MET A 757 12.71 2.43 38.59
N GLU A 758 12.12 3.53 38.13
CA GLU A 758 11.89 4.71 38.97
C GLU A 758 10.94 4.33 40.13
N ARG A 759 11.18 4.93 41.30
CA ARG A 759 10.62 4.46 42.57
C ARG A 759 9.57 5.43 43.11
N LEU A 760 8.51 4.88 43.69
CA LEU A 760 7.43 5.65 44.32
C LEU A 760 7.89 6.30 45.63
N ASP A 761 8.78 5.64 46.40
CA ASP A 761 9.46 6.25 47.54
C ASP A 761 11.02 6.28 47.42
N THR A 762 11.69 6.81 48.44
CA THR A 762 13.14 7.06 48.46
C THR A 762 13.96 6.02 49.24
N ASP A 763 13.36 4.93 49.74
CA ASP A 763 14.02 4.01 50.68
C ASP A 763 14.90 2.92 50.01
N ASN A 764 14.83 2.83 48.68
CA ASN A 764 15.59 1.94 47.78
C ASN A 764 15.13 0.48 47.68
N PHE A 765 13.99 0.09 48.24
CA PHE A 765 13.45 -1.27 48.12
C PHE A 765 12.00 -1.25 47.62
N ILE A 766 11.65 -2.00 46.57
CA ILE A 766 10.23 -2.25 46.25
C ILE A 766 9.62 -3.03 47.41
N ASN A 767 8.71 -2.39 48.14
CA ASN A 767 8.14 -2.93 49.37
C ASN A 767 6.66 -2.53 49.54
N MET A 768 6.08 -2.88 50.70
CA MET A 768 4.67 -2.57 51.03
C MET A 768 4.34 -1.07 51.01
N LYS A 769 5.33 -0.18 51.11
CA LYS A 769 5.14 1.27 50.94
C LYS A 769 4.91 1.68 49.49
N ASP A 770 5.62 1.10 48.53
CA ASP A 770 5.38 1.37 47.11
C ASP A 770 3.98 0.90 46.71
N TYR A 771 3.55 -0.25 47.22
CA TYR A 771 2.16 -0.70 47.12
C TYR A 771 1.15 0.28 47.74
N ALA A 772 1.46 0.85 48.91
CA ALA A 772 0.60 1.85 49.53
C ALA A 772 0.61 3.19 48.77
N GLY A 773 1.73 3.57 48.15
CA GLY A 773 1.83 4.70 47.23
C GLY A 773 0.97 4.48 46.00
N PHE A 774 1.17 3.36 45.31
CA PHE A 774 0.41 2.94 44.13
C PHE A 774 -1.10 2.90 44.40
N LEU A 775 -1.54 2.24 45.48
CA LEU A 775 -2.94 2.21 45.88
C LEU A 775 -3.51 3.61 46.18
N ASN A 776 -2.69 4.53 46.68
CA ASN A 776 -3.10 5.90 46.98
C ASN A 776 -3.15 6.78 45.72
N GLU A 777 -2.34 6.51 44.70
CA GLU A 777 -2.47 7.14 43.38
C GLU A 777 -3.67 6.57 42.61
N TRP A 778 -3.84 5.24 42.58
CA TRP A 778 -5.04 4.57 42.05
C TRP A 778 -6.32 5.15 42.68
N LEU A 779 -6.35 5.33 44.01
CA LEU A 779 -7.51 5.91 44.70
C LEU A 779 -7.87 7.31 44.20
N LYS A 780 -6.89 8.14 43.82
CA LYS A 780 -7.13 9.47 43.22
C LYS A 780 -7.68 9.36 41.79
N CYS A 781 -7.19 8.40 41.00
CA CYS A 781 -7.70 8.10 39.66
C CYS A 781 -9.13 7.52 39.70
N SER A 782 -9.47 6.72 40.71
CA SER A 782 -10.77 6.05 40.82
C SER A 782 -11.89 6.87 41.47
N ASP A 783 -11.65 8.11 41.90
CA ASP A 783 -12.67 8.96 42.53
C ASP A 783 -13.66 9.52 41.49
N PRO A 784 -14.95 9.08 41.49
CA PRO A 784 -15.94 9.52 40.51
C PRO A 784 -16.29 11.02 40.61
N ALA A 785 -15.83 11.74 41.64
CA ALA A 785 -15.98 13.19 41.74
C ALA A 785 -14.94 13.98 40.93
N ASN A 786 -13.80 13.39 40.55
CA ASN A 786 -12.67 14.12 39.95
C ASN A 786 -12.52 13.95 38.42
N GLY A 787 -13.31 13.09 37.78
CA GLY A 787 -13.47 13.05 36.30
C GLY A 787 -12.24 12.64 35.48
N ASN A 788 -11.13 12.30 36.12
CA ASN A 788 -9.86 11.94 35.50
C ASN A 788 -9.55 10.47 35.77
N CYS A 789 -9.32 9.68 34.71
CA CYS A 789 -8.97 8.26 34.71
C CYS A 789 -10.09 7.27 35.11
N THR A 790 -11.13 7.14 34.27
CA THR A 790 -11.96 5.92 34.27
C THR A 790 -12.02 5.27 32.89
N HIS A 791 -11.40 4.09 32.77
CA HIS A 791 -11.98 3.00 31.99
C HIS A 791 -12.22 1.80 32.93
N ILE A 792 -13.19 1.93 33.84
CA ILE A 792 -13.64 0.80 34.65
C ILE A 792 -14.39 -0.16 33.70
N LEU A 793 -13.71 -1.23 33.29
CA LEU A 793 -14.30 -2.32 32.52
C LEU A 793 -15.18 -3.20 33.41
N TYR A 794 -16.48 -3.25 33.10
CA TYR A 794 -17.34 -4.45 33.18
C TYR A 794 -18.47 -4.33 32.15
#